data_AF-M7X2H9-F1
#
_entry.id   AF-M7X2H9-F1
#
_cell.length_a   1.000
_cell.length_b   1.000
_cell.length_c   1.000
_cell.angle_alpha   90.00
_cell.angle_beta   90.00
_cell.angle_gamma   90.00
#
_symmetry.space_group_name_H-M   'P 1'
#
loop_
_entity.id
_entity.type
_entity.pdbx_description
1 polymer ?
#
loop_
_entity_poly.entity_id
_entity_poly.type
_entity_poly.pdbx_seq_one_letter_code
_entity_poly.pdbx_strand_id
1 'polypeptide(L)'
;MRKSNDEMNEPSEAKMSSEGDQPAAKRPRLDTTADSPSLVEHAFASSASGLFRVLADSLGKRAATEDEVGITQYVSPEVDSFSGIIKHRFTDFLVYEVGLDGEVVRLKDIDGPMGKKGKGKRDEEDKGQISAKAAASGSQSAAAGSTVSGMSVESVGDDVDGKKSGSAAKDETTPLWTADTETRLSPLFTSSPAKLAELKSFIEAGPPSGKKDSKRTFVTDPIPDKSLRGRFHQSIREAFCSKLVSAHKENEGGEPSIEVSWATGGAQGRGGRGGARDREGGQRGERPDFSALPPFIHFTLLKTNKESHDAMTTLMRYFNLSSSRDLGVAGTKDKRAITVQRVSLKRGRTVTVEDVWRAVKNGGMGGGGRGGRGGRGGRGGRQGGGRGFVDYAIRIGDVEYADEALELGKLKGNKFVVTLRDVKTPSIATIHSSVDSIRSHGFINYYGMQRFGTAPIPTHAVGLALLRGEWALAAEMVLMEREGERQDTVLARRLFKEGKVAEAARAMPRRAVAERAVLEFYNRHGTSNHLGAISSIPKNLRMMYVHAWQSYIWNRVLSERVKLFGAKKPVEGDLVYADEGGDDDVVVAEDEEAVVAEDTAADEPAAAEETGPASTPANPQLAHWIATSKVRKVRALTATDIASGKYSIYDVVLPMPGFAVVYPAGELGEVYKRVIREDGIDPDDMWRKQKEYSLGGTYRKIVHLPQDVSYRLLISTSPNEDLAQSDEDRILGKPAPKAREYKEGDGPLKEGESLALQIELTLGSSTYATMALREVLKSRTSAANQKSLTQEMEARLQNDAEKRLDGAQ
;
A
#
# COMPACT_ATOMS: atom_id res chain seq x y z
N MET A 1 40.77 61.41 -51.10
CA MET A 1 42.22 61.64 -51.25
C MET A 1 42.95 60.36 -50.86
N ARG A 2 43.74 59.81 -51.80
CA ARG A 2 44.95 58.93 -51.70
C ARG A 2 45.08 58.02 -50.46
N LYS A 3 44.99 56.68 -50.58
CA LYS A 3 46.00 55.67 -50.99
C LYS A 3 47.35 55.74 -50.25
N SER A 4 47.68 54.68 -49.50
CA SER A 4 48.90 53.80 -49.63
C SER A 4 49.13 53.04 -48.29
N ASN A 5 49.12 51.71 -48.15
CA ASN A 5 49.84 50.55 -48.75
C ASN A 5 50.98 50.00 -47.86
N ASP A 6 51.19 48.69 -48.00
CA ASP A 6 52.32 47.80 -47.62
C ASP A 6 52.26 47.15 -46.22
N GLU A 7 52.02 45.83 -46.05
CA GLU A 7 52.64 44.56 -46.55
C GLU A 7 53.31 43.84 -45.35
N MET A 8 52.76 42.70 -44.89
CA MET A 8 53.20 41.30 -45.13
C MET A 8 54.20 40.77 -44.08
N ASN A 9 53.75 39.82 -43.25
CA ASN A 9 54.43 38.54 -43.00
C ASN A 9 53.62 37.63 -42.05
N GLU A 10 53.17 36.48 -42.56
CA GLU A 10 53.02 35.25 -41.75
C GLU A 10 54.39 34.54 -41.69
N PRO A 11 54.63 33.63 -40.72
CA PRO A 11 54.30 32.23 -40.98
C PRO A 11 53.74 31.44 -39.77
N SER A 12 53.05 30.36 -40.12
CA SER A 12 52.60 29.25 -39.30
C SER A 12 53.73 28.46 -38.62
N GLU A 13 53.52 27.94 -37.41
CA GLU A 13 53.74 26.52 -37.06
C GLU A 13 53.29 26.17 -35.62
N ALA A 14 52.88 24.92 -35.47
CA ALA A 14 52.15 24.32 -34.35
C ALA A 14 52.99 24.06 -33.07
N LYS A 15 52.31 23.97 -31.91
CA LYS A 15 52.73 23.15 -30.76
C LYS A 15 51.58 22.83 -29.79
N MET A 16 51.41 21.53 -29.52
CA MET A 16 50.65 20.97 -28.39
C MET A 16 51.34 21.29 -27.05
N SER A 17 50.57 21.65 -26.01
CA SER A 17 50.84 21.43 -24.57
C SER A 17 49.65 22.00 -23.76
N SER A 18 48.81 21.16 -23.15
CA SER A 18 48.87 20.67 -21.76
C SER A 18 48.00 21.48 -20.79
N GLU A 19 47.27 20.75 -19.94
CA GLU A 19 46.36 21.21 -18.89
C GLU A 19 46.90 22.36 -18.03
N GLY A 20 46.01 23.27 -17.64
CA GLY A 20 46.29 24.38 -16.75
C GLY A 20 45.01 25.09 -16.32
N ASP A 21 44.34 24.50 -15.32
CA ASP A 21 43.65 25.17 -14.21
C ASP A 21 42.96 26.53 -14.51
N GLN A 22 41.66 26.51 -14.79
CA GLN A 22 40.82 27.72 -14.75
C GLN A 22 40.15 27.86 -13.37
N PRO A 23 40.22 29.04 -12.72
CA PRO A 23 39.82 29.20 -11.34
C PRO A 23 38.30 29.10 -11.19
N ALA A 24 37.89 28.38 -10.14
CA ALA A 24 36.51 28.21 -9.72
C ALA A 24 35.72 29.53 -9.72
N ALA A 25 34.64 29.57 -10.50
CA ALA A 25 33.66 30.64 -10.45
C ALA A 25 33.16 30.81 -9.00
N LYS A 26 33.37 31.99 -8.43
CA LYS A 26 32.85 32.38 -7.11
C LYS A 26 31.34 32.20 -7.09
N ARG A 27 30.88 31.25 -6.28
CA ARG A 27 29.45 31.04 -5.98
C ARG A 27 28.90 32.25 -5.22
N PRO A 28 27.69 32.74 -5.52
CA PRO A 28 27.11 33.85 -4.79
C PRO A 28 26.87 33.44 -3.33
N ARG A 29 27.38 34.26 -2.40
CA ARG A 29 26.98 34.22 -0.99
C ARG A 29 25.56 34.76 -0.88
N LEU A 30 24.74 34.13 -0.04
CA LEU A 30 23.46 34.67 0.40
C LEU A 30 23.74 35.81 1.39
N ASP A 31 24.31 36.92 0.91
CA ASP A 31 24.29 38.19 1.64
C ASP A 31 22.96 38.88 1.31
N THR A 32 22.11 38.96 2.32
CA THR A 32 20.78 39.55 2.29
C THR A 32 20.86 41.04 1.96
N THR A 33 20.59 41.38 0.70
CA THR A 33 19.85 42.60 0.35
C THR A 33 18.46 42.15 -0.10
N ALA A 34 17.41 42.83 0.38
CA ALA A 34 16.02 42.42 0.22
C ALA A 34 15.48 42.51 -1.23
N ASP A 35 16.32 42.82 -2.22
CA ASP A 35 15.94 43.12 -3.61
C ASP A 35 16.52 42.14 -4.66
N SER A 36 17.20 41.06 -4.25
CA SER A 36 17.62 40.03 -5.20
C SER A 36 16.48 39.03 -5.43
N PRO A 37 16.05 38.78 -6.69
CA PRO A 37 14.98 37.84 -6.97
C PRO A 37 15.35 36.43 -6.51
N SER A 38 14.38 35.73 -5.95
CA SER A 38 14.51 34.35 -5.47
C SER A 38 14.88 33.39 -6.62
N LEU A 39 15.47 32.23 -6.30
CA LEU A 39 15.80 31.23 -7.34
C LEU A 39 14.55 30.78 -8.08
N VAL A 40 13.43 30.71 -7.34
CA VAL A 40 12.12 30.40 -7.90
C VAL A 40 11.66 31.49 -8.87
N GLU A 41 11.75 32.78 -8.51
CA GLU A 41 11.37 33.86 -9.43
C GLU A 41 12.20 33.86 -10.72
N HIS A 42 13.50 33.58 -10.61
CA HIS A 42 14.37 33.48 -11.78
C HIS A 42 14.03 32.25 -12.65
N ALA A 43 13.77 31.10 -12.04
CA ALA A 43 13.46 29.86 -12.76
C ALA A 43 12.12 29.92 -13.52
N PHE A 44 11.17 30.73 -13.06
CA PHE A 44 9.82 30.86 -13.62
C PHE A 44 9.59 32.20 -14.34
N ALA A 45 10.66 32.89 -14.72
CA ALA A 45 10.56 34.08 -15.57
C ALA A 45 9.83 33.77 -16.88
N SER A 46 9.23 34.79 -17.52
CA SER A 46 8.48 34.62 -18.77
C SER A 46 9.31 34.06 -19.93
N SER A 47 10.64 34.18 -19.86
CA SER A 47 11.60 33.59 -20.79
C SER A 47 11.89 32.10 -20.56
N ALA A 48 11.38 31.49 -19.48
CA ALA A 48 11.54 30.07 -19.21
C ALA A 48 10.91 29.22 -20.33
N SER A 49 11.36 27.98 -20.47
CA SER A 49 10.81 27.00 -21.41
C SER A 49 10.03 25.90 -20.67
N GLY A 50 9.26 25.12 -21.44
CA GLY A 50 8.60 23.91 -20.93
C GLY A 50 7.70 24.16 -19.73
N LEU A 51 7.78 23.28 -18.74
CA LEU A 51 6.97 23.25 -17.54
C LEU A 51 7.03 24.54 -16.72
N PHE A 52 8.22 25.11 -16.52
CA PHE A 52 8.35 26.33 -15.71
C PHE A 52 7.70 27.54 -16.39
N ARG A 53 7.69 27.59 -17.73
CA ARG A 53 6.90 28.57 -18.49
C ARG A 53 5.40 28.37 -18.28
N VAL A 54 4.93 27.12 -18.35
CA VAL A 54 3.50 26.78 -18.17
C VAL A 54 3.01 27.18 -16.79
N LEU A 55 3.85 27.03 -15.77
CA LEU A 55 3.49 27.31 -14.38
C LEU A 55 3.77 28.75 -13.93
N ALA A 56 4.45 29.57 -14.73
CA ALA A 56 4.93 30.91 -14.34
C ALA A 56 3.85 31.79 -13.70
N ASP A 57 2.64 31.79 -14.25
CA ASP A 57 1.54 32.62 -13.74
C ASP A 57 0.87 32.06 -12.48
N SER A 58 0.97 30.74 -12.27
CA SER A 58 0.26 30.01 -11.21
C SER A 58 1.10 29.75 -9.96
N LEU A 59 2.43 29.71 -10.11
CA LEU A 59 3.34 29.22 -9.08
C LEU A 59 3.24 30.04 -7.79
N GLY A 60 3.11 29.35 -6.66
CA GLY A 60 3.06 29.97 -5.33
C GLY A 60 1.74 30.68 -5.00
N LYS A 61 0.89 30.94 -6.02
CA LYS A 61 -0.40 31.63 -5.90
C LYS A 61 -1.58 30.67 -5.84
N ARG A 62 -1.63 29.70 -6.76
CA ARG A 62 -2.73 28.71 -6.83
C ARG A 62 -2.24 27.35 -7.27
N ALA A 63 -3.05 26.32 -7.01
CA ALA A 63 -2.80 25.00 -7.55
C ALA A 63 -2.85 25.01 -9.10
N ALA A 64 -2.12 24.09 -9.72
CA ALA A 64 -2.15 23.87 -11.15
C ALA A 64 -3.57 23.48 -11.62
N THR A 65 -3.92 23.86 -12.84
CA THR A 65 -5.15 23.48 -13.54
C THR A 65 -4.97 22.19 -14.33
N GLU A 66 -6.08 21.60 -14.78
CA GLU A 66 -6.07 20.43 -15.68
C GLU A 66 -5.25 20.70 -16.96
N ASP A 67 -5.39 21.89 -17.55
CA ASP A 67 -4.67 22.26 -18.77
C ASP A 67 -3.16 22.40 -18.54
N GLU A 68 -2.77 23.01 -17.42
CA GLU A 68 -1.35 23.18 -17.03
C GLU A 68 -0.65 21.83 -16.77
N VAL A 69 -1.40 20.77 -16.48
CA VAL A 69 -0.86 19.41 -16.29
C VAL A 69 -1.17 18.46 -17.46
N GLY A 70 -1.62 19.01 -18.60
CA GLY A 70 -1.81 18.26 -19.84
C GLY A 70 -3.08 17.41 -19.90
N ILE A 71 -4.10 17.68 -19.08
CA ILE A 71 -5.40 16.99 -19.10
C ILE A 71 -6.38 17.83 -19.93
N THR A 72 -6.45 17.56 -21.24
CA THR A 72 -7.20 18.46 -22.17
C THR A 72 -8.27 17.76 -23.00
N GLN A 73 -8.10 16.47 -23.32
CA GLN A 73 -8.98 15.77 -24.26
C GLN A 73 -10.08 14.96 -23.56
N TYR A 74 -11.07 14.50 -24.34
CA TYR A 74 -12.14 13.58 -23.94
C TYR A 74 -12.23 12.45 -24.98
N VAL A 75 -12.77 11.28 -24.61
CA VAL A 75 -13.01 10.20 -25.58
C VAL A 75 -14.16 10.54 -26.52
N SER A 76 -15.23 11.11 -25.96
CA SER A 76 -16.42 11.51 -26.70
C SER A 76 -16.72 13.00 -26.50
N PRO A 77 -15.93 13.92 -27.10
CA PRO A 77 -16.15 15.36 -26.99
C PRO A 77 -17.48 15.85 -27.58
N GLU A 78 -18.13 15.03 -28.40
CA GLU A 78 -19.44 15.30 -29.02
C GLU A 78 -20.62 15.23 -28.03
N VAL A 79 -20.44 14.64 -26.85
CA VAL A 79 -21.50 14.56 -25.82
C VAL A 79 -21.53 15.86 -25.03
N ASP A 80 -22.72 16.46 -24.89
CA ASP A 80 -22.90 17.71 -24.15
C ASP A 80 -22.45 17.60 -22.68
N SER A 81 -21.87 18.68 -22.18
CA SER A 81 -21.46 18.78 -20.77
C SER A 81 -22.63 19.05 -19.84
N PHE A 82 -22.51 18.56 -18.61
CA PHE A 82 -23.38 18.93 -17.50
C PHE A 82 -22.56 19.09 -16.22
N SER A 83 -23.11 19.78 -15.22
CA SER A 83 -22.41 20.01 -13.95
C SER A 83 -22.97 19.16 -12.83
N GLY A 84 -22.11 18.74 -11.91
CA GLY A 84 -22.48 18.12 -10.64
C GLY A 84 -21.35 18.25 -9.63
N ILE A 85 -21.71 18.32 -8.35
CA ILE A 85 -20.79 18.48 -7.24
C ILE A 85 -20.29 17.10 -6.80
N ILE A 86 -18.98 16.89 -6.91
CA ILE A 86 -18.26 15.69 -6.51
C ILE A 86 -17.85 15.81 -5.04
N LYS A 87 -18.05 14.72 -4.27
CA LYS A 87 -17.62 14.63 -2.86
C LYS A 87 -18.16 15.82 -2.05
N HIS A 88 -19.42 16.24 -2.22
CA HIS A 88 -20.01 17.26 -1.34
C HIS A 88 -19.92 16.77 0.11
N ARG A 89 -20.32 15.51 0.35
CA ARG A 89 -20.06 14.75 1.58
C ARG A 89 -19.13 13.57 1.29
N PHE A 90 -18.39 13.12 2.31
CA PHE A 90 -17.54 11.93 2.16
C PHE A 90 -18.36 10.64 2.01
N THR A 91 -19.62 10.65 2.47
CA THR A 91 -20.60 9.56 2.29
C THR A 91 -21.08 9.45 0.85
N ASP A 92 -20.92 10.50 0.04
CA ASP A 92 -21.24 10.47 -1.40
C ASP A 92 -20.16 9.74 -2.23
N PHE A 93 -19.10 9.27 -1.60
CA PHE A 93 -17.98 8.62 -2.29
C PHE A 93 -17.58 7.36 -1.53
N LEU A 94 -18.11 6.23 -1.98
CA LEU A 94 -17.82 4.90 -1.43
C LEU A 94 -16.84 4.18 -2.35
N VAL A 95 -15.81 3.57 -1.75
CA VAL A 95 -14.78 2.82 -2.48
C VAL A 95 -14.64 1.44 -1.88
N TYR A 96 -14.72 0.42 -2.72
CA TYR A 96 -14.57 -0.98 -2.33
C TYR A 96 -13.43 -1.58 -3.14
N GLU A 97 -12.43 -2.14 -2.48
CA GLU A 97 -11.34 -2.86 -3.15
C GLU A 97 -11.89 -4.07 -3.92
N VAL A 98 -11.30 -4.37 -5.08
CA VAL A 98 -11.57 -5.59 -5.84
C VAL A 98 -10.34 -6.49 -5.74
N GLY A 99 -10.53 -7.67 -5.15
CA GLY A 99 -9.48 -8.67 -4.94
C GLY A 99 -8.94 -9.23 -6.26
N LEU A 100 -7.84 -9.98 -6.19
CA LEU A 100 -7.27 -10.66 -7.37
C LEU A 100 -8.19 -11.76 -7.93
N ASP A 101 -9.08 -12.29 -7.11
CA ASP A 101 -10.18 -13.17 -7.53
C ASP A 101 -11.22 -12.43 -8.39
N GLY A 102 -11.31 -11.11 -8.28
CA GLY A 102 -12.35 -10.28 -8.92
C GLY A 102 -13.52 -9.98 -7.99
N GLU A 103 -13.50 -10.47 -6.75
CA GLU A 103 -14.56 -10.22 -5.79
C GLU A 103 -14.44 -8.84 -5.17
N VAL A 104 -15.60 -8.18 -4.98
CA VAL A 104 -15.65 -6.88 -4.32
C VAL A 104 -15.55 -7.09 -2.80
N VAL A 105 -14.51 -6.52 -2.20
CA VAL A 105 -14.32 -6.55 -0.74
C VAL A 105 -15.41 -5.71 -0.07
N ARG A 106 -16.26 -6.38 0.70
CA ARG A 106 -17.31 -5.78 1.54
C ARG A 106 -17.01 -6.08 2.99
N LEU A 107 -17.33 -5.15 3.88
CA LEU A 107 -17.41 -5.44 5.30
C LEU A 107 -18.70 -6.24 5.52
N LYS A 108 -18.60 -7.51 5.90
CA LYS A 108 -19.77 -8.40 6.04
C LYS A 108 -20.20 -8.54 7.49
N ASP A 109 -19.23 -8.70 8.38
CA ASP A 109 -19.47 -8.90 9.81
C ASP A 109 -18.52 -8.07 10.67
N ILE A 110 -19.06 -7.42 11.71
CA ILE A 110 -18.29 -6.70 12.74
C ILE A 110 -18.38 -7.40 14.10
N ASP A 111 -19.25 -8.40 14.23
CA ASP A 111 -19.29 -9.28 15.38
C ASP A 111 -18.10 -10.24 15.24
N GLY A 112 -17.23 -10.29 16.24
CA GLY A 112 -15.95 -10.99 16.14
C GLY A 112 -16.08 -12.46 15.77
N PRO A 113 -14.96 -13.18 15.57
CA PRO A 113 -14.97 -14.57 15.06
C PRO A 113 -15.85 -15.59 15.83
N MET A 114 -16.28 -15.28 17.07
CA MET A 114 -17.25 -16.09 17.83
C MET A 114 -18.74 -15.79 17.57
N GLY A 115 -19.10 -14.73 16.84
CA GLY A 115 -20.49 -14.37 16.50
C GLY A 115 -21.20 -15.41 15.63
N LYS A 116 -20.43 -16.22 14.87
CA LYS A 116 -20.96 -17.34 14.07
C LYS A 116 -21.52 -18.50 14.89
N LYS A 117 -21.26 -18.59 16.21
CA LYS A 117 -21.74 -19.69 17.07
C LYS A 117 -23.06 -19.41 17.83
N GLY A 118 -23.80 -18.34 17.51
CA GLY A 118 -24.93 -17.90 18.35
C GLY A 118 -26.13 -17.26 17.66
N LYS A 119 -26.43 -17.59 16.39
CA LYS A 119 -27.66 -17.18 15.68
C LYS A 119 -28.42 -18.34 15.02
N GLY A 120 -28.31 -19.53 15.61
CA GLY A 120 -29.24 -20.64 15.37
C GLY A 120 -29.85 -21.05 16.70
N LYS A 121 -31.19 -21.12 16.78
CA LYS A 121 -32.03 -21.35 17.98
C LYS A 121 -32.24 -20.13 18.88
N ARG A 122 -33.11 -19.24 18.41
CA ARG A 122 -34.09 -18.50 19.22
C ARG A 122 -35.08 -17.92 18.22
N ASP A 123 -36.02 -18.74 17.80
CA ASP A 123 -37.31 -18.39 17.16
C ASP A 123 -37.98 -19.72 16.76
N GLU A 124 -38.35 -20.52 17.76
CA GLU A 124 -39.28 -21.64 17.62
C GLU A 124 -39.93 -21.85 18.99
N GLU A 125 -40.85 -20.95 19.34
CA GLU A 125 -41.91 -21.15 20.35
C GLU A 125 -42.78 -19.89 20.36
N ASP A 126 -43.48 -19.63 19.25
CA ASP A 126 -44.84 -19.09 19.31
C ASP A 126 -45.51 -19.23 17.94
N LYS A 127 -46.34 -20.27 17.80
CA LYS A 127 -47.63 -20.26 17.09
C LYS A 127 -48.17 -21.67 16.96
N GLY A 128 -48.88 -22.09 18.00
CA GLY A 128 -50.03 -22.95 17.81
C GLY A 128 -51.14 -22.17 17.09
N GLN A 129 -51.99 -22.91 16.37
CA GLN A 129 -53.30 -22.53 15.85
C GLN A 129 -53.35 -21.54 14.66
N ILE A 130 -53.40 -22.09 13.44
CA ILE A 130 -54.65 -22.35 12.69
C ILE A 130 -54.27 -22.73 11.25
N SER A 131 -54.54 -23.98 10.89
CA SER A 131 -54.70 -24.44 9.51
C SER A 131 -56.19 -24.52 9.18
N ALA A 132 -56.61 -23.94 8.05
CA ALA A 132 -57.44 -24.60 7.02
C ALA A 132 -58.19 -23.58 6.15
N LYS A 133 -57.83 -23.50 4.87
CA LYS A 133 -58.72 -23.86 3.74
C LYS A 133 -58.05 -23.70 2.38
N ALA A 134 -58.55 -24.54 1.45
CA ALA A 134 -58.27 -24.71 0.02
C ALA A 134 -57.02 -25.56 -0.29
N ALA A 135 -57.13 -26.87 -0.53
CA ALA A 135 -57.76 -27.58 -1.67
C ALA A 135 -57.11 -27.21 -3.00
N ALA A 136 -56.77 -28.10 -3.94
CA ALA A 136 -56.77 -29.56 -4.07
C ALA A 136 -56.05 -29.86 -5.41
N SER A 137 -55.87 -31.15 -5.74
CA SER A 137 -55.33 -31.73 -7.00
C SER A 137 -53.81 -31.94 -6.99
N GLY A 138 -53.21 -33.12 -7.15
CA GLY A 138 -53.64 -34.43 -7.65
C GLY A 138 -52.40 -35.03 -8.34
N SER A 139 -51.66 -35.94 -7.69
CA SER A 139 -51.66 -37.41 -7.85
C SER A 139 -51.09 -37.97 -9.17
N GLN A 140 -50.30 -39.05 -9.01
CA GLN A 140 -49.89 -40.10 -9.98
C GLN A 140 -48.61 -39.80 -10.80
N SER A 141 -47.68 -40.73 -11.10
CA SER A 141 -47.50 -42.18 -10.88
C SER A 141 -46.01 -42.50 -11.13
N ALA A 142 -45.35 -43.43 -10.42
CA ALA A 142 -44.96 -44.80 -10.86
C ALA A 142 -43.99 -44.86 -12.08
N ALA A 143 -43.03 -45.77 -12.23
CA ALA A 143 -42.40 -46.83 -11.44
C ALA A 143 -41.27 -47.45 -12.32
N ALA A 144 -40.32 -48.16 -11.69
CA ALA A 144 -39.53 -49.31 -12.17
C ALA A 144 -38.66 -49.18 -13.46
N GLY A 145 -37.46 -49.75 -13.57
CA GLY A 145 -36.68 -50.62 -12.68
C GLY A 145 -35.51 -51.27 -13.46
N SER A 146 -34.56 -51.84 -12.70
CA SER A 146 -33.72 -53.02 -13.03
C SER A 146 -32.61 -52.86 -14.11
N THR A 147 -31.40 -53.44 -14.09
CA THR A 147 -30.72 -54.52 -13.31
C THR A 147 -29.23 -54.51 -13.74
N VAL A 148 -28.25 -54.49 -12.81
CA VAL A 148 -27.29 -55.58 -12.42
C VAL A 148 -26.00 -55.76 -13.26
N SER A 149 -24.85 -55.58 -12.59
CA SER A 149 -23.84 -56.62 -12.24
C SER A 149 -22.67 -55.93 -11.51
N GLY A 150 -22.47 -56.12 -10.20
CA GLY A 150 -21.58 -57.14 -9.60
C GLY A 150 -20.26 -56.46 -9.14
N MET A 151 -19.64 -56.70 -7.99
CA MET A 151 -19.80 -57.68 -6.92
C MET A 151 -19.04 -57.18 -5.67
N SER A 152 -19.65 -57.36 -4.48
CA SER A 152 -19.09 -57.82 -3.18
C SER A 152 -17.75 -57.25 -2.68
N VAL A 153 -17.60 -56.48 -1.58
CA VAL A 153 -18.11 -56.59 -0.18
C VAL A 153 -17.72 -57.94 0.47
N GLU A 154 -17.32 -58.13 1.74
CA GLU A 154 -17.70 -57.53 3.04
C GLU A 154 -16.78 -58.19 4.13
N SER A 155 -16.34 -57.47 5.17
CA SER A 155 -16.84 -57.50 6.58
C SER A 155 -16.18 -58.56 7.46
N VAL A 156 -16.19 -58.51 8.80
CA VAL A 156 -17.30 -58.50 9.79
C VAL A 156 -16.71 -58.01 11.14
N GLY A 157 -17.34 -57.11 11.91
CA GLY A 157 -18.37 -57.33 12.96
C GLY A 157 -17.70 -57.45 14.35
N ASP A 158 -18.25 -57.08 15.51
CA ASP A 158 -19.64 -56.94 15.97
C ASP A 158 -19.71 -56.10 17.28
N ASP A 159 -20.96 -55.79 17.65
CA ASP A 159 -21.51 -54.99 18.77
C ASP A 159 -21.17 -55.39 20.24
N VAL A 160 -21.48 -54.47 21.19
CA VAL A 160 -22.42 -54.63 22.34
C VAL A 160 -22.08 -53.73 23.56
N ASP A 161 -22.98 -52.76 23.83
CA ASP A 161 -23.66 -52.38 25.09
C ASP A 161 -22.93 -52.11 26.45
N GLY A 162 -23.40 -51.09 27.18
CA GLY A 162 -23.62 -51.18 28.64
C GLY A 162 -22.70 -50.51 29.68
N LYS A 163 -23.09 -49.28 30.08
CA LYS A 163 -23.19 -48.76 31.49
C LYS A 163 -21.96 -48.50 32.41
N LYS A 164 -22.02 -47.31 33.05
CA LYS A 164 -21.19 -46.74 34.13
C LYS A 164 -21.01 -47.65 35.37
N SER A 165 -19.80 -47.67 35.96
CA SER A 165 -19.55 -47.50 37.41
C SER A 165 -18.04 -47.27 37.68
N GLY A 166 -17.68 -46.66 38.81
CA GLY A 166 -16.34 -46.12 39.07
C GLY A 166 -15.41 -46.97 39.96
N SER A 167 -14.18 -46.44 40.07
CA SER A 167 -13.20 -46.55 41.17
C SER A 167 -11.86 -47.27 40.90
N ALA A 168 -10.83 -46.64 41.50
CA ALA A 168 -9.54 -47.15 41.96
C ALA A 168 -8.37 -47.33 40.97
N ALA A 169 -7.21 -46.84 41.44
CA ALA A 169 -5.96 -46.59 40.74
C ALA A 169 -5.04 -47.82 40.61
N LYS A 170 -4.09 -47.74 39.67
CA LYS A 170 -2.67 -48.14 39.84
C LYS A 170 -1.79 -47.52 38.76
N ASP A 171 -0.75 -46.81 39.20
CA ASP A 171 0.38 -46.29 38.43
C ASP A 171 1.23 -47.45 37.89
N GLU A 172 1.50 -47.48 36.57
CA GLU A 172 2.64 -48.20 35.99
C GLU A 172 3.65 -47.18 35.45
N THR A 173 4.76 -46.98 36.18
CA THR A 173 5.91 -46.19 35.74
C THR A 173 6.71 -46.96 34.69
N THR A 174 6.64 -46.56 33.42
CA THR A 174 7.58 -47.03 32.38
C THR A 174 9.04 -46.62 32.72
N PRO A 175 10.02 -47.52 32.61
CA PRO A 175 11.42 -47.22 32.87
C PRO A 175 11.97 -46.21 31.86
N LEU A 176 12.78 -45.25 32.33
CA LEU A 176 13.31 -44.17 31.50
C LEU A 176 14.40 -44.63 30.51
N TRP A 177 15.06 -45.75 30.79
CA TRP A 177 16.04 -46.37 29.90
C TRP A 177 15.37 -47.51 29.10
N THR A 178 15.37 -47.39 27.78
CA THR A 178 14.78 -48.36 26.85
C THR A 178 15.82 -48.92 25.88
N ALA A 179 15.51 -50.03 25.20
CA ALA A 179 16.38 -50.61 24.17
C ALA A 179 16.71 -49.61 23.03
N ASP A 180 15.78 -48.70 22.71
CA ASP A 180 16.02 -47.62 21.74
C ASP A 180 17.04 -46.60 22.26
N THR A 181 16.95 -46.19 23.54
CA THR A 181 17.95 -45.29 24.13
C THR A 181 19.35 -45.93 24.19
N GLU A 182 19.43 -47.23 24.48
CA GLU A 182 20.70 -47.96 24.50
C GLU A 182 21.33 -48.04 23.10
N THR A 183 20.51 -48.30 22.08
CA THR A 183 20.96 -48.34 20.67
C THR A 183 21.51 -46.98 20.20
N ARG A 184 20.88 -45.87 20.63
CA ARG A 184 21.31 -44.50 20.25
C ARG A 184 22.60 -44.06 20.95
N LEU A 185 22.81 -44.47 22.20
CA LEU A 185 23.94 -44.00 23.00
C LEU A 185 25.16 -44.93 22.93
N SER A 186 24.97 -46.22 22.66
CA SER A 186 26.08 -47.20 22.56
C SER A 186 27.21 -46.80 21.60
N PRO A 187 26.94 -46.25 20.39
CA PRO A 187 27.99 -45.81 19.47
C PRO A 187 28.85 -44.66 19.99
N LEU A 188 28.39 -43.92 21.01
CA LEU A 188 29.13 -42.80 21.60
C LEU A 188 30.12 -43.24 22.69
N PHE A 189 30.07 -44.51 23.11
CA PHE A 189 30.92 -45.08 24.16
C PHE A 189 31.73 -46.29 23.68
N THR A 190 31.95 -46.43 22.36
CA THR A 190 32.66 -47.58 21.77
C THR A 190 34.07 -47.77 22.33
N SER A 191 34.75 -46.69 22.72
CA SER A 191 36.08 -46.72 23.34
C SER A 191 36.07 -47.04 24.83
N SER A 192 34.95 -46.85 25.53
CA SER A 192 34.81 -47.07 26.97
C SER A 192 33.42 -47.63 27.35
N PRO A 193 33.14 -48.92 27.09
CA PRO A 193 31.83 -49.53 27.38
C PRO A 193 31.42 -49.47 28.85
N ALA A 194 32.40 -49.43 29.77
CA ALA A 194 32.16 -49.29 31.20
C ALA A 194 31.46 -47.97 31.57
N LYS A 195 31.73 -46.88 30.82
CA LYS A 195 31.11 -45.57 31.04
C LYS A 195 29.64 -45.52 30.61
N LEU A 196 29.26 -46.33 29.63
CA LEU A 196 27.85 -46.48 29.25
C LEU A 196 27.05 -47.15 30.37
N ALA A 197 27.61 -48.18 31.00
CA ALA A 197 26.98 -48.84 32.15
C ALA A 197 26.85 -47.90 33.35
N GLU A 198 27.85 -47.04 33.59
CA GLU A 198 27.81 -46.00 34.62
C GLU A 198 26.73 -44.95 34.34
N LEU A 199 26.57 -44.50 33.08
CA LEU A 199 25.50 -43.59 32.67
C LEU A 199 24.11 -44.23 32.84
N LYS A 200 23.96 -45.51 32.47
CA LYS A 200 22.72 -46.27 32.65
C LYS A 200 22.35 -46.37 34.13
N SER A 201 23.30 -46.74 34.98
CA SER A 201 23.10 -46.78 36.44
C SER A 201 22.78 -45.41 37.04
N PHE A 202 23.40 -44.33 36.54
CA PHE A 202 23.09 -42.96 36.94
C PHE A 202 21.64 -42.57 36.61
N ILE A 203 21.12 -43.01 35.46
CA ILE A 203 19.76 -42.69 35.00
C ILE A 203 18.72 -43.57 35.73
N GLU A 204 19.01 -44.85 35.91
CA GLU A 204 18.13 -45.77 36.65
C GLU A 204 18.00 -45.38 38.13
N ALA A 205 19.03 -44.77 38.72
CA ALA A 205 18.97 -44.28 40.08
C ALA A 205 18.09 -43.02 40.28
N GLY A 206 17.60 -42.42 39.19
CA GLY A 206 16.64 -41.31 39.22
C GLY A 206 17.20 -39.97 39.73
N PRO A 207 16.36 -38.91 39.74
CA PRO A 207 16.76 -37.59 40.20
C PRO A 207 17.08 -37.58 41.71
N PRO A 208 18.07 -36.77 42.16
CA PRO A 208 18.51 -36.79 43.56
C PRO A 208 17.42 -36.33 44.54
N SER A 209 17.10 -37.17 45.53
CA SER A 209 16.03 -36.95 46.52
C SER A 209 16.54 -36.25 47.79
N GLY A 210 17.09 -35.04 47.66
CA GLY A 210 17.43 -34.22 48.84
C GLY A 210 18.57 -33.21 48.61
N LYS A 211 18.65 -32.18 49.47
CA LYS A 211 19.64 -31.09 49.33
C LYS A 211 21.11 -31.54 49.45
N LYS A 212 21.41 -32.67 50.10
CA LYS A 212 22.78 -33.22 50.23
C LYS A 212 23.25 -33.99 48.98
N ASP A 213 22.33 -34.48 48.13
CA ASP A 213 22.65 -35.27 46.91
C ASP A 213 22.62 -34.46 45.61
N SER A 214 22.43 -33.13 45.71
CA SER A 214 22.29 -32.21 44.56
C SER A 214 23.52 -32.09 43.64
N LYS A 215 24.63 -32.78 43.94
CA LYS A 215 25.85 -32.81 43.13
C LYS A 215 26.07 -34.10 42.35
N ARG A 216 25.12 -35.05 42.35
CA ARG A 216 25.28 -36.29 41.57
C ARG A 216 25.21 -35.97 40.07
N THR A 217 26.36 -36.01 39.42
CA THR A 217 26.51 -35.83 37.98
C THR A 217 27.34 -36.97 37.39
N PHE A 218 27.06 -37.31 36.14
CA PHE A 218 27.87 -38.24 35.36
C PHE A 218 28.81 -37.44 34.48
N VAL A 219 30.08 -37.84 34.37
CA VAL A 219 31.05 -37.19 33.48
C VAL A 219 31.66 -38.23 32.55
N THR A 220 31.68 -37.91 31.25
CA THR A 220 32.30 -38.77 30.23
C THR A 220 33.82 -38.78 30.36
N ASP A 221 34.46 -39.76 29.74
CA ASP A 221 35.89 -39.67 29.43
C ASP A 221 36.17 -38.46 28.51
N PRO A 222 37.43 -38.00 28.39
CA PRO A 222 37.79 -36.92 27.48
C PRO A 222 37.38 -37.24 26.03
N ILE A 223 36.62 -36.33 25.42
CA ILE A 223 36.19 -36.43 24.01
C ILE A 223 36.83 -35.26 23.27
N PRO A 224 38.05 -35.38 22.72
CA PRO A 224 38.75 -34.26 22.08
C PRO A 224 38.07 -33.78 20.79
N ASP A 225 37.36 -34.66 20.07
CA ASP A 225 36.62 -34.28 18.86
C ASP A 225 35.33 -33.49 19.18
N LYS A 226 35.26 -32.26 18.65
CA LYS A 226 34.13 -31.35 18.81
C LYS A 226 32.85 -31.86 18.12
N SER A 227 32.98 -32.58 17.00
CA SER A 227 31.83 -33.14 16.27
C SER A 227 31.14 -34.23 17.09
N LEU A 228 31.92 -35.15 17.68
CA LEU A 228 31.43 -36.17 18.61
C LEU A 228 30.82 -35.55 19.88
N ARG A 229 31.40 -34.49 20.46
CA ARG A 229 30.77 -33.76 21.59
C ARG A 229 29.40 -33.17 21.21
N GLY A 230 29.29 -32.58 20.02
CA GLY A 230 28.02 -32.06 19.50
C GLY A 230 26.95 -33.14 19.35
N ARG A 231 27.31 -34.30 18.78
CA ARG A 231 26.42 -35.47 18.66
C ARG A 231 25.97 -35.98 20.01
N PHE A 232 26.86 -36.02 21.01
CA PHE A 232 26.51 -36.45 22.37
C PHE A 232 25.44 -35.57 23.02
N HIS A 233 25.56 -34.24 22.92
CA HIS A 233 24.54 -33.32 23.43
C HIS A 233 23.18 -33.50 22.73
N GLN A 234 23.20 -33.73 21.41
CA GLN A 234 22.00 -33.99 20.63
C GLN A 234 21.33 -35.31 21.05
N SER A 235 22.08 -36.40 21.15
CA SER A 235 21.56 -37.72 21.53
C SER A 235 20.97 -37.73 22.94
N ILE A 236 21.58 -37.05 23.91
CA ILE A 236 21.01 -36.92 25.28
C ILE A 236 19.71 -36.11 25.28
N ARG A 237 19.63 -35.04 24.47
CA ARG A 237 18.42 -34.20 24.39
C ARG A 237 17.25 -34.94 23.75
N GLU A 238 17.52 -35.68 22.67
CA GLU A 238 16.51 -36.46 21.95
C GLU A 238 16.06 -37.69 22.75
N ALA A 239 16.99 -38.41 23.39
CA ALA A 239 16.66 -39.61 24.15
C ALA A 239 15.85 -39.32 25.43
N PHE A 240 16.05 -38.17 26.07
CA PHE A 240 15.51 -37.91 27.42
C PHE A 240 14.65 -36.64 27.54
N CYS A 241 14.27 -35.99 26.43
CA CYS A 241 13.26 -34.92 26.34
C CYS A 241 13.30 -33.90 27.50
N SER A 242 14.45 -33.26 27.72
CA SER A 242 14.68 -32.22 28.76
C SER A 242 14.71 -32.70 30.23
N LYS A 243 14.69 -34.01 30.50
CA LYS A 243 14.84 -34.55 31.87
C LYS A 243 16.30 -34.55 32.35
N LEU A 244 17.25 -34.64 31.40
CA LEU A 244 18.70 -34.53 31.64
C LEU A 244 19.25 -33.28 30.94
N VAL A 245 20.24 -32.66 31.55
CA VAL A 245 21.00 -31.53 31.01
C VAL A 245 22.45 -31.97 30.83
N SER A 246 22.98 -31.80 29.63
CA SER A 246 24.40 -32.04 29.31
C SER A 246 25.12 -30.70 29.11
N ALA A 247 26.29 -30.54 29.72
CA ALA A 247 27.13 -29.35 29.65
C ALA A 247 28.60 -29.71 29.41
N HIS A 248 29.34 -28.80 28.76
CA HIS A 248 30.78 -28.97 28.56
C HIS A 248 31.51 -28.80 29.90
N LYS A 249 32.49 -29.67 30.16
CA LYS A 249 33.37 -29.61 31.32
C LYS A 249 34.80 -29.91 30.89
N GLU A 250 35.79 -29.43 31.63
CA GLU A 250 37.17 -29.86 31.46
C GLU A 250 37.50 -30.82 32.61
N ASN A 251 38.10 -31.96 32.29
CA ASN A 251 38.55 -32.89 33.32
C ASN A 251 39.78 -32.34 34.05
N GLU A 252 40.19 -32.96 35.16
CA GLU A 252 41.30 -32.48 36.01
C GLU A 252 42.65 -32.34 35.27
N GLY A 253 42.79 -32.96 34.09
CA GLY A 253 43.93 -32.79 33.18
C GLY A 253 43.76 -31.73 32.06
N GLY A 254 42.69 -30.94 32.06
CA GLY A 254 42.43 -29.88 31.06
C GLY A 254 41.84 -30.36 29.74
N GLU A 255 41.44 -31.62 29.63
CA GLU A 255 40.87 -32.19 28.41
C GLU A 255 39.33 -32.08 28.37
N PRO A 256 38.72 -31.83 27.21
CA PRO A 256 37.29 -31.53 27.09
C PRO A 256 36.42 -32.79 27.29
N SER A 257 35.51 -32.74 28.25
CA SER A 257 34.54 -33.79 28.59
C SER A 257 33.10 -33.24 28.67
N ILE A 258 32.13 -34.12 28.85
CA ILE A 258 30.72 -33.74 28.98
C ILE A 258 30.19 -34.20 30.33
N GLU A 259 29.58 -33.27 31.07
CA GLU A 259 28.88 -33.53 32.32
C GLU A 259 27.37 -33.62 32.07
N VAL A 260 26.75 -34.69 32.54
CA VAL A 260 25.30 -34.94 32.47
C VAL A 260 24.72 -34.91 33.88
N SER A 261 23.65 -34.15 34.06
CA SER A 261 22.96 -33.99 35.34
C SER A 261 21.44 -34.01 35.16
N TRP A 262 20.71 -34.37 36.23
CA TRP A 262 19.26 -34.25 36.23
C TRP A 262 18.83 -32.79 36.25
N ALA A 263 17.80 -32.45 35.48
CA ALA A 263 17.22 -31.11 35.50
C ALA A 263 16.63 -30.82 36.89
N THR A 264 17.36 -30.07 37.74
CA THR A 264 16.85 -29.66 39.04
C THR A 264 15.80 -28.56 38.85
N GLY A 265 14.65 -28.68 39.52
CA GLY A 265 13.49 -27.76 39.43
C GLY A 265 13.74 -26.31 39.89
N GLY A 266 14.99 -25.84 39.88
CA GLY A 266 15.43 -24.51 40.29
C GLY A 266 16.25 -23.75 39.24
N ALA A 267 16.43 -24.27 38.02
CA ALA A 267 17.04 -23.52 36.90
C ALA A 267 16.03 -22.66 36.10
N GLN A 268 14.87 -22.35 36.70
CA GLN A 268 14.01 -21.22 36.35
C GLN A 268 14.01 -20.23 37.53
N GLY A 269 14.82 -19.17 37.42
CA GLY A 269 14.64 -17.92 38.18
C GLY A 269 15.50 -17.71 39.43
N ARG A 270 16.65 -17.04 39.27
CA ARG A 270 17.15 -16.04 40.23
C ARG A 270 16.43 -14.73 39.90
N GLY A 271 15.72 -14.01 40.75
CA GLY A 271 15.37 -14.13 42.16
C GLY A 271 14.89 -12.73 42.60
N GLY A 272 13.73 -12.63 43.26
CA GLY A 272 13.20 -11.31 43.65
C GLY A 272 11.86 -11.29 44.39
N ARG A 273 11.79 -12.04 45.50
CA ARG A 273 10.94 -11.89 46.70
C ARG A 273 9.54 -11.24 46.57
N GLY A 274 8.52 -12.02 46.88
CA GLY A 274 7.20 -11.55 47.33
C GLY A 274 6.48 -12.67 48.08
N GLY A 275 6.09 -12.40 49.33
CA GLY A 275 5.59 -13.37 50.30
C GLY A 275 4.30 -14.08 49.90
N ALA A 276 4.16 -15.28 50.47
CA ALA A 276 2.98 -16.12 50.40
C ALA A 276 1.74 -15.41 50.96
N ARG A 277 0.67 -15.41 50.18
CA ARG A 277 -0.69 -15.56 50.70
C ARG A 277 -1.38 -16.59 49.82
N ASP A 278 -1.73 -17.70 50.45
CA ASP A 278 -2.39 -18.85 49.87
C ASP A 278 -3.69 -18.44 49.16
N ARG A 279 -3.81 -18.86 47.89
CA ARG A 279 -5.12 -19.00 47.24
C ARG A 279 -5.10 -20.25 46.38
N GLU A 280 -5.80 -21.23 46.91
CA GLU A 280 -6.10 -22.55 46.41
C GLU A 280 -6.84 -22.49 45.06
N GLY A 281 -6.54 -23.45 44.17
CA GLY A 281 -7.44 -23.89 43.10
C GLY A 281 -7.42 -23.10 41.78
N GLY A 282 -6.58 -23.53 40.84
CA GLY A 282 -6.72 -23.18 39.43
C GLY A 282 -5.81 -24.04 38.56
N GLN A 283 -6.37 -25.11 37.97
CA GLN A 283 -5.69 -25.94 36.97
C GLN A 283 -5.08 -25.03 35.88
N ARG A 284 -3.76 -25.04 35.73
CA ARG A 284 -3.08 -24.49 34.55
C ARG A 284 -3.40 -25.44 33.39
N GLY A 285 -4.46 -25.15 32.64
CA GLY A 285 -4.68 -25.77 31.33
C GLY A 285 -3.45 -25.57 30.45
N GLU A 286 -3.10 -26.61 29.70
CA GLU A 286 -2.07 -26.55 28.65
C GLU A 286 -2.36 -25.37 27.71
N ARG A 287 -1.33 -24.61 27.35
CA ARG A 287 -1.49 -23.54 26.36
C ARG A 287 -1.74 -24.19 25.00
N PRO A 288 -2.74 -23.74 24.23
CA PRO A 288 -2.96 -24.24 22.88
C PRO A 288 -1.69 -24.09 22.04
N ASP A 289 -1.38 -25.10 21.23
CA ASP A 289 -0.28 -25.01 20.27
C ASP A 289 -0.71 -24.14 19.08
N PHE A 290 -0.25 -22.88 19.08
CA PHE A 290 -0.52 -21.92 18.01
C PHE A 290 0.50 -22.00 16.86
N SER A 291 1.40 -23.00 16.85
CA SER A 291 2.40 -23.16 15.79
C SER A 291 1.80 -23.64 14.46
N ALA A 292 0.67 -24.35 14.51
CA ALA A 292 -0.05 -24.85 13.33
C ALA A 292 -0.95 -23.80 12.64
N LEU A 293 -1.10 -22.59 13.22
CA LEU A 293 -1.95 -21.56 12.64
C LEU A 293 -1.18 -20.73 11.59
N PRO A 294 -1.83 -20.33 10.48
CA PRO A 294 -1.21 -19.54 9.43
C PRO A 294 -0.50 -18.28 9.95
N PRO A 295 0.62 -17.85 9.34
CA PRO A 295 1.47 -16.78 9.86
C PRO A 295 0.83 -15.38 9.80
N PHE A 296 -0.23 -15.19 9.02
CA PHE A 296 -0.92 -13.91 8.87
C PHE A 296 -2.37 -13.98 9.36
N ILE A 297 -2.89 -12.82 9.71
CA ILE A 297 -4.31 -12.58 9.97
C ILE A 297 -4.78 -11.56 8.95
N HIS A 298 -5.78 -11.91 8.16
CA HIS A 298 -6.44 -10.97 7.26
C HIS A 298 -7.71 -10.44 7.91
N PHE A 299 -8.02 -9.18 7.64
CA PHE A 299 -9.28 -8.56 8.04
C PHE A 299 -9.70 -7.49 7.04
N THR A 300 -10.99 -7.21 6.99
CA THR A 300 -11.55 -6.13 6.21
C THR A 300 -11.50 -4.85 7.04
N LEU A 301 -10.86 -3.81 6.52
CA LEU A 301 -10.81 -2.47 7.12
C LEU A 301 -11.79 -1.56 6.38
N LEU A 302 -12.77 -1.04 7.10
CA LEU A 302 -13.55 0.12 6.69
C LEU A 302 -12.99 1.37 7.38
N LYS A 303 -12.71 2.42 6.60
CA LYS A 303 -12.31 3.72 7.13
C LYS A 303 -13.20 4.84 6.58
N THR A 304 -13.46 5.82 7.43
CA THR A 304 -14.37 6.95 7.14
C THR A 304 -13.60 8.26 7.27
N ASN A 305 -13.50 9.02 6.17
CA ASN A 305 -12.84 10.33 6.12
C ASN A 305 -11.39 10.33 6.67
N LYS A 306 -10.66 9.24 6.49
CA LYS A 306 -9.34 9.00 7.09
C LYS A 306 -8.33 8.54 6.05
N GLU A 307 -7.10 9.03 6.19
CA GLU A 307 -5.98 8.65 5.32
C GLU A 307 -5.51 7.23 5.65
N SER A 308 -5.12 6.47 4.62
CA SER A 308 -4.73 5.07 4.78
C SER A 308 -3.55 4.91 5.75
N HIS A 309 -2.54 5.79 5.66
CA HIS A 309 -1.39 5.77 6.56
C HIS A 309 -1.75 6.10 8.02
N ASP A 310 -2.67 7.05 8.23
CA ASP A 310 -3.18 7.39 9.58
C ASP A 310 -4.00 6.23 10.17
N ALA A 311 -4.86 5.59 9.36
CA ALA A 311 -5.57 4.39 9.76
C ALA A 311 -4.61 3.27 10.16
N MET A 312 -3.55 3.06 9.36
CA MET A 312 -2.53 2.06 9.66
C MET A 312 -1.76 2.39 10.94
N THR A 313 -1.41 3.66 11.15
CA THR A 313 -0.73 4.12 12.38
C THR A 313 -1.61 3.91 13.63
N THR A 314 -2.93 4.09 13.51
CA THR A 314 -3.86 3.73 14.59
C THR A 314 -3.87 2.22 14.84
N LEU A 315 -3.95 1.39 13.80
CA LEU A 315 -3.92 -0.08 13.93
C LEU A 315 -2.60 -0.59 14.53
N MET A 316 -1.46 -0.04 14.11
CA MET A 316 -0.15 -0.36 14.71
C MET A 316 -0.15 -0.11 16.22
N ARG A 317 -0.73 1.00 16.67
CA ARG A 317 -0.87 1.30 18.10
C ARG A 317 -1.82 0.34 18.80
N TYR A 318 -2.90 -0.09 18.13
CA TYR A 318 -3.82 -1.06 18.72
C TYR A 318 -3.20 -2.43 18.92
N PHE A 319 -2.39 -2.87 17.97
CA PHE A 319 -1.74 -4.17 17.95
C PHE A 319 -0.33 -4.15 18.59
N ASN A 320 0.11 -3.02 19.15
CA ASN A 320 1.45 -2.82 19.72
C ASN A 320 2.60 -3.18 18.77
N LEU A 321 2.47 -2.81 17.49
CA LEU A 321 3.49 -3.07 16.47
C LEU A 321 4.57 -2.00 16.48
N SER A 322 5.83 -2.43 16.33
CA SER A 322 6.98 -1.53 16.22
C SER A 322 7.34 -1.19 14.76
N SER A 323 6.87 -1.98 13.80
CA SER A 323 7.17 -1.83 12.38
C SER A 323 5.89 -1.74 11.56
N SER A 324 5.85 -0.82 10.59
CA SER A 324 4.74 -0.74 9.63
C SER A 324 4.71 -1.92 8.66
N ARG A 325 5.85 -2.61 8.47
CA ARG A 325 5.98 -3.79 7.59
C ARG A 325 5.16 -4.99 8.06
N ASP A 326 4.76 -5.01 9.34
CA ASP A 326 3.92 -6.07 9.87
C ASP A 326 2.45 -5.93 9.45
N LEU A 327 2.08 -4.80 8.83
CA LEU A 327 0.77 -4.58 8.21
C LEU A 327 0.92 -4.39 6.70
N GLY A 328 0.24 -5.25 5.94
CA GLY A 328 0.21 -5.24 4.47
C GLY A 328 -1.14 -4.79 3.94
N VAL A 329 -1.12 -4.03 2.84
CA VAL A 329 -2.30 -3.60 2.08
C VAL A 329 -1.99 -3.64 0.60
N ALA A 330 -3.01 -3.90 -0.22
CA ALA A 330 -2.85 -3.95 -1.67
C ALA A 330 -2.70 -2.53 -2.28
N GLY A 331 -3.24 -1.52 -1.63
CA GLY A 331 -3.07 -0.13 -2.05
C GLY A 331 -3.62 0.88 -1.03
N THR A 332 -3.28 2.14 -1.24
CA THR A 332 -3.86 3.25 -0.46
C THR A 332 -5.19 3.70 -1.08
N LYS A 333 -6.14 4.08 -0.24
CA LYS A 333 -7.47 4.56 -0.67
C LYS A 333 -7.70 6.01 -0.28
N ASP A 334 -8.63 6.68 -0.98
CA ASP A 334 -9.03 8.07 -0.77
C ASP A 334 -9.26 8.43 0.71
N LYS A 335 -8.75 9.58 1.15
CA LYS A 335 -9.03 10.11 2.48
C LYS A 335 -10.49 10.55 2.61
N ARG A 336 -10.96 11.41 1.71
CA ARG A 336 -12.31 12.02 1.75
C ARG A 336 -13.34 11.10 1.09
N ALA A 337 -13.55 9.95 1.71
CA ALA A 337 -14.42 8.88 1.26
C ALA A 337 -14.74 7.92 2.43
N ILE A 338 -15.72 7.02 2.23
CA ILE A 338 -15.80 5.77 2.99
C ILE A 338 -15.16 4.69 2.13
N THR A 339 -14.15 4.00 2.66
CA THR A 339 -13.40 3.02 1.87
C THR A 339 -13.28 1.70 2.61
N VAL A 340 -13.43 0.61 1.87
CA VAL A 340 -13.32 -0.76 2.36
C VAL A 340 -12.19 -1.47 1.61
N GLN A 341 -11.26 -2.07 2.34
CA GLN A 341 -10.09 -2.77 1.78
C GLN A 341 -9.66 -3.95 2.65
N ARG A 342 -8.91 -4.89 2.08
CA ARG A 342 -8.29 -5.96 2.85
C ARG A 342 -6.97 -5.48 3.48
N VAL A 343 -6.68 -5.98 4.67
CA VAL A 343 -5.43 -5.73 5.41
C VAL A 343 -4.90 -7.06 5.93
N SER A 344 -3.60 -7.31 5.77
CA SER A 344 -2.92 -8.45 6.38
C SER A 344 -2.05 -8.00 7.55
N LEU A 345 -2.12 -8.72 8.66
CA LEU A 345 -1.27 -8.54 9.84
C LEU A 345 -0.37 -9.76 10.02
N LYS A 346 0.94 -9.54 10.15
CA LYS A 346 1.87 -10.57 10.59
C LYS A 346 1.68 -10.83 12.09
N ARG A 347 1.08 -11.96 12.45
CA ARG A 347 0.59 -12.22 13.83
C ARG A 347 1.68 -12.64 14.83
N GLY A 348 2.84 -13.08 14.34
CA GLY A 348 3.84 -13.73 15.18
C GLY A 348 3.35 -15.09 15.73
N ARG A 349 3.78 -15.47 16.94
CA ARG A 349 3.44 -16.80 17.49
C ARG A 349 2.13 -16.82 18.28
N THR A 350 1.76 -15.72 18.93
CA THR A 350 0.75 -15.72 20.00
C THR A 350 -0.50 -14.90 19.72
N VAL A 351 -0.51 -14.03 18.71
CA VAL A 351 -1.68 -13.20 18.41
C VAL A 351 -2.70 -14.05 17.65
N THR A 352 -3.95 -14.02 18.14
CA THR A 352 -5.10 -14.70 17.53
C THR A 352 -6.04 -13.74 16.81
N VAL A 353 -6.94 -14.26 15.98
CA VAL A 353 -8.00 -13.47 15.32
C VAL A 353 -8.91 -12.77 16.34
N GLU A 354 -9.17 -13.39 17.49
CA GLU A 354 -9.93 -12.80 18.60
C GLU A 354 -9.20 -11.61 19.22
N ASP A 355 -7.87 -11.71 19.39
CA ASP A 355 -7.06 -10.63 19.96
C ASP A 355 -7.07 -9.41 19.04
N VAL A 356 -6.95 -9.62 17.73
CA VAL A 356 -7.01 -8.55 16.71
C VAL A 356 -8.37 -7.85 16.76
N TRP A 357 -9.46 -8.61 16.70
CA TRP A 357 -10.80 -8.05 16.78
C TRP A 357 -11.04 -7.26 18.07
N ARG A 358 -10.67 -7.85 19.22
CA ARG A 358 -10.86 -7.22 20.54
C ARG A 358 -9.99 -5.97 20.70
N ALA A 359 -8.78 -5.97 20.16
CA ALA A 359 -7.88 -4.82 20.20
C ALA A 359 -8.50 -3.60 19.52
N VAL A 360 -9.06 -3.75 18.31
CA VAL A 360 -9.71 -2.63 17.62
C VAL A 360 -10.97 -2.19 18.35
N LYS A 361 -11.81 -3.14 18.79
CA LYS A 361 -13.05 -2.84 19.53
C LYS A 361 -12.81 -2.04 20.82
N ASN A 362 -11.72 -2.35 21.53
CA ASN A 362 -11.41 -1.75 22.82
C ASN A 362 -10.44 -0.56 22.74
N GLY A 363 -9.96 -0.21 21.53
CA GLY A 363 -9.01 0.89 21.34
C GLY A 363 -7.57 0.56 21.81
N GLY A 364 -7.21 -0.73 21.75
CA GLY A 364 -5.89 -1.28 22.05
C GLY A 364 -5.94 -2.67 22.71
N MET A 365 -4.83 -3.41 22.65
CA MET A 365 -4.66 -4.72 23.32
C MET A 365 -4.69 -4.68 24.87
N GLY A 366 -5.12 -3.57 25.50
CA GLY A 366 -5.08 -3.35 26.95
C GLY A 366 -6.46 -3.25 27.60
N GLY A 367 -7.01 -4.38 28.07
CA GLY A 367 -8.26 -4.40 28.85
C GLY A 367 -8.88 -5.78 29.01
N GLY A 368 -8.16 -6.74 29.57
CA GLY A 368 -8.66 -8.09 29.80
C GLY A 368 -7.68 -8.99 30.56
N GLY A 369 -7.41 -8.68 31.83
CA GLY A 369 -6.99 -9.64 32.87
C GLY A 369 -5.84 -10.62 32.58
N ARG A 370 -4.60 -10.16 32.77
CA ARG A 370 -3.60 -10.87 33.60
C ARG A 370 -2.57 -9.85 34.07
N GLY A 371 -2.48 -9.67 35.39
CA GLY A 371 -1.72 -8.60 36.05
C GLY A 371 -0.28 -8.50 35.56
N GLY A 372 -0.02 -7.49 34.72
CA GLY A 372 1.31 -7.04 34.32
C GLY A 372 1.67 -5.82 35.15
N ARG A 373 2.58 -6.05 36.10
CA ARG A 373 3.28 -5.06 36.93
C ARG A 373 3.61 -3.81 36.10
N GLY A 374 3.23 -2.64 36.61
CA GLY A 374 3.61 -1.35 36.04
C GLY A 374 5.12 -1.27 35.81
N GLY A 375 5.51 -1.16 34.54
CA GLY A 375 6.85 -0.81 34.12
C GLY A 375 7.11 0.66 34.43
N ARG A 376 7.90 0.91 35.46
CA ARG A 376 8.45 2.22 35.81
C ARG A 376 9.59 2.50 34.82
N GLY A 377 9.36 3.39 33.84
CA GLY A 377 10.39 3.74 32.87
C GLY A 377 9.92 4.73 31.79
N GLY A 378 9.54 5.93 32.20
CA GLY A 378 9.25 7.03 31.27
C GLY A 378 8.79 8.29 32.02
N ARG A 379 9.71 9.22 32.26
CA ARG A 379 9.39 10.57 32.77
C ARG A 379 8.49 11.30 31.76
N GLY A 380 7.29 11.70 32.19
CA GLY A 380 6.42 12.62 31.45
C GLY A 380 4.95 12.33 31.69
N GLY A 381 4.29 13.11 32.54
CA GLY A 381 2.98 12.81 33.13
C GLY A 381 1.81 12.57 32.17
N ARG A 382 0.99 11.57 32.49
CA ARG A 382 -0.40 11.79 32.93
C ARG A 382 -0.92 10.53 33.61
N GLN A 383 -1.29 10.69 34.87
CA GLN A 383 -2.03 9.71 35.65
C GLN A 383 -3.47 9.70 35.12
N GLY A 384 -3.89 8.59 34.55
CA GLY A 384 -5.26 8.36 34.10
C GLY A 384 -5.42 6.92 33.65
N GLY A 385 -6.22 6.15 34.38
CA GLY A 385 -6.70 4.82 33.96
C GLY A 385 -7.62 4.94 32.74
N GLY A 386 -7.04 5.25 31.58
CA GLY A 386 -7.77 5.51 30.35
C GLY A 386 -8.20 4.20 29.70
N ARG A 387 -9.51 4.08 29.41
CA ARG A 387 -9.99 3.20 28.34
C ARG A 387 -9.14 3.43 27.09
N GLY A 388 -8.82 2.37 26.34
CA GLY A 388 -8.14 2.51 25.06
C GLY A 388 -8.82 3.56 24.18
N PHE A 389 -8.04 4.35 23.45
CA PHE A 389 -8.59 5.33 22.52
C PHE A 389 -9.25 4.58 21.36
N VAL A 390 -10.58 4.57 21.30
CA VAL A 390 -11.33 3.98 20.17
C VAL A 390 -11.50 5.05 19.10
N ASP A 391 -10.99 4.77 17.91
CA ASP A 391 -11.08 5.62 16.74
C ASP A 391 -12.31 5.19 15.93
N TYR A 392 -13.41 5.93 16.09
CA TYR A 392 -14.68 5.64 15.41
C TYR A 392 -14.61 5.82 13.89
N ALA A 393 -13.53 6.40 13.37
CA ALA A 393 -13.32 6.53 11.93
C ALA A 393 -12.77 5.24 11.28
N ILE A 394 -12.49 4.19 12.07
CA ILE A 394 -12.08 2.88 11.57
C ILE A 394 -12.95 1.75 12.15
N ARG A 395 -13.24 0.76 11.32
CA ARG A 395 -13.91 -0.49 11.68
C ARG A 395 -13.16 -1.64 11.06
N ILE A 396 -13.03 -2.74 11.78
CA ILE A 396 -12.56 -4.00 11.21
C ILE A 396 -13.64 -5.06 11.30
N GLY A 397 -13.59 -6.00 10.37
CA GLY A 397 -14.46 -7.16 10.30
C GLY A 397 -13.82 -8.29 9.52
N ASP A 398 -14.56 -9.38 9.33
CA ASP A 398 -14.15 -10.52 8.50
C ASP A 398 -12.72 -11.03 8.82
N VAL A 399 -12.42 -11.13 10.11
CA VAL A 399 -11.09 -11.47 10.63
C VAL A 399 -10.86 -12.98 10.50
N GLU A 400 -9.81 -13.38 9.80
CA GLU A 400 -9.46 -14.79 9.57
C GLU A 400 -7.95 -15.00 9.48
N TYR A 401 -7.50 -16.25 9.65
CA TYR A 401 -6.10 -16.62 9.42
C TYR A 401 -5.83 -16.79 7.92
N ALA A 402 -4.62 -16.44 7.48
CA ALA A 402 -4.20 -16.55 6.10
C ALA A 402 -2.70 -16.86 5.98
N ASP A 403 -2.30 -17.48 4.88
CA ASP A 403 -0.93 -17.95 4.65
C ASP A 403 0.00 -16.89 4.05
N GLU A 404 -0.56 -15.90 3.35
CA GLU A 404 0.21 -14.90 2.61
C GLU A 404 0.01 -13.47 3.13
N ALA A 405 1.00 -12.61 2.90
CA ALA A 405 0.88 -11.17 3.11
C ALA A 405 0.23 -10.49 1.90
N LEU A 406 -0.50 -9.40 2.16
CA LEU A 406 -0.91 -8.47 1.12
C LEU A 406 0.23 -7.50 0.82
N GLU A 407 0.53 -7.37 -0.46
CA GLU A 407 1.58 -6.51 -0.99
C GLU A 407 0.96 -5.49 -1.94
N LEU A 408 1.63 -4.35 -2.09
CA LEU A 408 1.19 -3.31 -3.01
C LEU A 408 1.08 -3.87 -4.44
N GLY A 409 -0.02 -3.52 -5.12
CA GLY A 409 -0.31 -4.03 -6.46
C GLY A 409 -1.15 -5.31 -6.49
N LYS A 410 -1.31 -6.03 -5.37
CA LYS A 410 -2.16 -7.24 -5.30
C LYS A 410 -3.67 -6.95 -5.25
N LEU A 411 -4.18 -6.15 -6.19
CA LEU A 411 -5.61 -5.88 -6.40
C LEU A 411 -5.93 -5.76 -7.88
N LYS A 412 -7.11 -6.23 -8.31
CA LYS A 412 -7.57 -6.00 -9.68
C LYS A 412 -8.06 -4.59 -9.90
N GLY A 413 -8.60 -3.95 -8.86
CA GLY A 413 -9.19 -2.63 -9.00
C GLY A 413 -9.93 -2.13 -7.78
N ASN A 414 -10.82 -1.16 -8.01
CA ASN A 414 -11.74 -0.66 -7.01
C ASN A 414 -13.12 -0.43 -7.64
N LYS A 415 -14.17 -0.86 -6.94
CA LYS A 415 -15.56 -0.51 -7.24
C LYS A 415 -15.92 0.79 -6.53
N PHE A 416 -16.45 1.73 -7.29
CA PHE A 416 -16.87 3.05 -6.82
C PHE A 416 -18.39 3.14 -6.82
N VAL A 417 -18.94 3.74 -5.77
CA VAL A 417 -20.31 4.27 -5.75
C VAL A 417 -20.19 5.75 -5.46
N VAL A 418 -20.46 6.58 -6.46
CA VAL A 418 -20.28 8.02 -6.40
C VAL A 418 -21.61 8.71 -6.60
N THR A 419 -21.99 9.59 -5.66
CA THR A 419 -23.16 10.45 -5.79
C THR A 419 -22.71 11.87 -6.13
N LEU A 420 -23.11 12.36 -7.30
CA LEU A 420 -22.97 13.74 -7.72
C LEU A 420 -24.20 14.52 -7.28
N ARG A 421 -24.00 15.61 -6.53
CA ARG A 421 -25.10 16.46 -6.06
C ARG A 421 -25.31 17.67 -6.96
N ASP A 422 -26.48 18.29 -6.85
CA ASP A 422 -26.85 19.49 -7.59
C ASP A 422 -26.56 19.39 -9.10
N VAL A 423 -27.06 18.31 -9.70
CA VAL A 423 -26.84 18.03 -11.12
C VAL A 423 -27.64 19.02 -11.95
N LYS A 424 -26.94 19.87 -12.70
CA LYS A 424 -27.51 20.80 -13.67
C LYS A 424 -27.19 20.28 -15.06
N THR A 425 -28.21 19.88 -15.79
CA THR A 425 -28.10 19.27 -17.12
C THR A 425 -29.06 19.95 -18.11
N PRO A 426 -28.70 20.09 -19.40
CA PRO A 426 -29.63 20.57 -20.43
C PRO A 426 -30.83 19.64 -20.57
N SER A 427 -30.61 18.32 -20.46
CA SER A 427 -31.65 17.30 -20.54
C SER A 427 -31.25 16.04 -19.77
N ILE A 428 -32.21 15.18 -19.43
CA ILE A 428 -31.93 13.87 -18.85
C ILE A 428 -31.25 12.94 -19.89
N ALA A 429 -31.61 13.09 -21.17
CA ALA A 429 -30.96 12.38 -22.29
C ALA A 429 -29.44 12.67 -22.38
N THR A 430 -28.99 13.86 -21.99
CA THR A 430 -27.56 14.18 -21.89
C THR A 430 -26.85 13.28 -20.87
N ILE A 431 -27.46 13.05 -19.71
CA ILE A 431 -26.90 12.15 -18.68
C ILE A 431 -26.85 10.72 -19.21
N HIS A 432 -27.93 10.24 -19.83
CA HIS A 432 -28.00 8.90 -20.44
C HIS A 432 -26.88 8.70 -21.46
N SER A 433 -26.78 9.63 -22.43
CA SER A 433 -25.76 9.60 -23.49
C SER A 433 -24.34 9.60 -22.93
N SER A 434 -24.09 10.38 -21.88
CA SER A 434 -22.77 10.44 -21.25
C SER A 434 -22.40 9.16 -20.50
N VAL A 435 -23.33 8.58 -19.74
CA VAL A 435 -23.09 7.31 -19.03
C VAL A 435 -22.96 6.14 -20.01
N ASP A 436 -23.74 6.11 -21.09
CA ASP A 436 -23.60 5.10 -22.14
C ASP A 436 -22.28 5.26 -22.91
N SER A 437 -21.83 6.51 -23.13
CA SER A 437 -20.52 6.78 -23.74
C SER A 437 -19.38 6.19 -22.92
N ILE A 438 -19.33 6.44 -21.59
CA ILE A 438 -18.24 5.89 -20.77
C ILE A 438 -18.33 4.36 -20.63
N ARG A 439 -19.56 3.80 -20.64
CA ARG A 439 -19.78 2.35 -20.63
C ARG A 439 -19.25 1.66 -21.89
N SER A 440 -19.37 2.31 -23.05
CA SER A 440 -19.02 1.73 -24.36
C SER A 440 -17.60 2.06 -24.82
N HIS A 441 -17.11 3.27 -24.53
CA HIS A 441 -15.84 3.78 -25.03
C HIS A 441 -14.81 4.04 -23.94
N GLY A 442 -15.20 3.97 -22.66
CA GLY A 442 -14.30 4.26 -21.54
C GLY A 442 -13.95 5.74 -21.42
N PHE A 443 -12.77 6.00 -20.84
CA PHE A 443 -12.23 7.34 -20.64
C PHE A 443 -10.71 7.36 -20.81
N ILE A 444 -10.15 8.54 -21.10
CA ILE A 444 -8.70 8.73 -21.23
C ILE A 444 -8.03 8.57 -19.87
N ASN A 445 -7.02 7.71 -19.79
CA ASN A 445 -6.43 7.25 -18.53
C ASN A 445 -5.36 8.21 -17.95
N TYR A 446 -5.68 9.51 -17.92
CA TYR A 446 -4.83 10.56 -17.36
C TYR A 446 -4.43 10.30 -15.90
N TYR A 447 -3.25 10.79 -15.50
CA TYR A 447 -2.98 11.03 -14.09
C TYR A 447 -3.81 12.22 -13.63
N GLY A 448 -4.66 12.02 -12.62
CA GLY A 448 -5.51 13.08 -12.07
C GLY A 448 -4.73 14.13 -11.27
N MET A 449 -5.40 15.23 -10.93
CA MET A 449 -4.83 16.36 -10.17
C MET A 449 -4.20 15.96 -8.83
N GLN A 450 -4.64 14.85 -8.23
CA GLN A 450 -4.07 14.31 -7.00
C GLN A 450 -2.58 13.96 -7.14
N ARG A 451 -2.12 13.57 -8.34
CA ARG A 451 -0.71 13.24 -8.63
C ARG A 451 0.20 14.47 -8.58
N PHE A 452 -0.35 15.64 -8.96
CA PHE A 452 0.38 16.89 -9.07
C PHE A 452 0.33 17.75 -7.80
N GLY A 453 -0.43 17.29 -6.79
CA GLY A 453 -0.68 18.01 -5.55
C GLY A 453 -1.75 19.10 -5.68
N THR A 454 -2.36 19.47 -4.56
CA THR A 454 -3.34 20.57 -4.49
C THR A 454 -2.74 21.86 -3.93
N ALA A 455 -1.42 21.89 -3.73
CA ALA A 455 -0.69 23.04 -3.21
C ALA A 455 -0.28 23.98 -4.35
N PRO A 456 0.00 25.26 -4.05
CA PRO A 456 0.48 26.21 -5.06
C PRO A 456 1.85 25.90 -5.66
N ILE A 457 2.62 25.00 -5.05
CA ILE A 457 3.85 24.45 -5.61
C ILE A 457 3.56 23.02 -6.08
N PRO A 458 3.45 22.80 -7.40
CA PRO A 458 3.12 21.49 -7.92
C PRO A 458 4.27 20.49 -7.72
N THR A 459 3.94 19.24 -7.43
CA THR A 459 4.94 18.18 -7.14
C THR A 459 5.89 17.93 -8.31
N HIS A 460 5.39 18.00 -9.54
CA HIS A 460 6.17 17.78 -10.76
C HIS A 460 7.16 18.91 -11.04
N ALA A 461 6.92 20.14 -10.56
CA ALA A 461 7.89 21.23 -10.66
C ALA A 461 9.13 20.98 -9.78
N VAL A 462 8.91 20.49 -8.56
CA VAL A 462 10.00 20.01 -7.69
C VAL A 462 10.71 18.81 -8.33
N GLY A 463 9.94 17.90 -8.94
CA GLY A 463 10.48 16.75 -9.67
C GLY A 463 11.45 17.15 -10.79
N LEU A 464 11.08 18.16 -11.59
CA LEU A 464 11.94 18.68 -12.64
C LEU A 464 13.24 19.28 -12.09
N ALA A 465 13.17 20.09 -11.03
CA ALA A 465 14.35 20.64 -10.37
C ALA A 465 15.29 19.52 -9.86
N LEU A 466 14.75 18.44 -9.30
CA LEU A 466 15.54 17.27 -8.88
C LEU A 466 16.20 16.56 -10.07
N LEU A 467 15.47 16.35 -11.16
CA LEU A 467 16.00 15.69 -12.37
C LEU A 467 17.10 16.50 -13.06
N ARG A 468 17.04 17.83 -12.98
CA ARG A 468 18.10 18.75 -13.46
C ARG A 468 19.29 18.88 -12.49
N GLY A 469 19.18 18.34 -11.27
CA GLY A 469 20.20 18.51 -10.22
C GLY A 469 20.24 19.93 -9.63
N GLU A 470 19.16 20.69 -9.76
CA GLU A 470 18.99 22.05 -9.22
C GLU A 470 18.56 21.98 -7.75
N TRP A 471 19.42 21.42 -6.89
CA TRP A 471 19.10 21.11 -5.48
C TRP A 471 18.67 22.33 -4.66
N ALA A 472 19.30 23.49 -4.92
CA ALA A 472 18.97 24.74 -4.24
C ALA A 472 17.54 25.18 -4.57
N LEU A 473 17.18 25.15 -5.87
CA LEU A 473 15.83 25.46 -6.34
C LEU A 473 14.80 24.47 -5.76
N ALA A 474 15.10 23.17 -5.76
CA ALA A 474 14.21 22.16 -5.19
C ALA A 474 13.96 22.40 -3.69
N ALA A 475 15.01 22.71 -2.92
CA ALA A 475 14.87 23.00 -1.49
C ALA A 475 14.11 24.31 -1.23
N GLU A 476 14.33 25.33 -2.06
CA GLU A 476 13.59 26.59 -2.00
C GLU A 476 12.10 26.37 -2.32
N MET A 477 11.76 25.65 -3.39
CA MET A 477 10.39 25.27 -3.71
C MET A 477 9.71 24.50 -2.57
N VAL A 478 10.44 23.59 -1.92
CA VAL A 478 9.93 22.82 -0.78
C VAL A 478 9.66 23.73 0.43
N LEU A 479 10.45 24.78 0.66
CA LEU A 479 10.40 25.61 1.87
C LEU A 479 9.74 26.98 1.71
N MET A 480 9.58 27.51 0.49
CA MET A 480 9.02 28.84 0.24
C MET A 480 7.62 29.00 0.81
N GLU A 481 7.27 30.23 1.22
CA GLU A 481 5.93 30.61 1.69
C GLU A 481 4.90 30.45 0.57
N ARG A 482 3.69 30.01 0.91
CA ARG A 482 2.61 29.68 -0.03
C ARG A 482 1.27 30.15 0.51
N GLU A 483 0.38 30.58 -0.38
CA GLU A 483 -0.99 30.93 -0.01
C GLU A 483 -1.85 29.69 0.30
N GLY A 484 -2.83 29.84 1.21
CA GLY A 484 -3.79 28.78 1.54
C GLY A 484 -3.28 27.65 2.44
N GLU A 485 -2.04 27.73 2.96
CA GLU A 485 -1.52 26.78 3.95
C GLU A 485 -1.95 27.11 5.39
N ARG A 486 -1.79 26.14 6.31
CA ARG A 486 -2.10 26.36 7.74
C ARG A 486 -1.11 27.36 8.35
N GLN A 487 -1.62 28.20 9.25
CA GLN A 487 -0.85 29.28 9.89
C GLN A 487 0.45 28.81 10.58
N ASP A 488 0.45 27.63 11.20
CA ASP A 488 1.64 27.05 11.82
C ASP A 488 2.75 26.69 10.80
N THR A 489 2.36 26.27 9.60
CA THR A 489 3.29 25.95 8.50
C THR A 489 3.82 27.25 7.88
N VAL A 490 2.93 28.21 7.63
CA VAL A 490 3.28 29.55 7.14
C VAL A 490 4.28 30.24 8.07
N LEU A 491 4.05 30.19 9.39
CA LEU A 491 4.97 30.73 10.38
C LEU A 491 6.37 30.11 10.27
N ALA A 492 6.46 28.79 10.19
CA ALA A 492 7.74 28.09 10.08
C ALA A 492 8.50 28.45 8.80
N ARG A 493 7.79 28.59 7.66
CA ARG A 493 8.37 29.02 6.38
C ARG A 493 8.85 30.47 6.41
N ARG A 494 8.09 31.37 7.05
CA ARG A 494 8.49 32.76 7.25
C ARG A 494 9.74 32.88 8.11
N LEU A 495 9.82 32.13 9.21
CA LEU A 495 11.03 32.07 10.05
C LEU A 495 12.24 31.59 9.24
N PHE A 496 12.06 30.63 8.33
CA PHE A 496 13.13 30.19 7.44
C PHE A 496 13.55 31.29 6.46
N LYS A 497 12.59 32.01 5.85
CA LYS A 497 12.84 33.16 4.97
C LYS A 497 13.61 34.29 5.67
N GLU A 498 13.37 34.49 6.96
CA GLU A 498 14.11 35.43 7.82
C GLU A 498 15.50 34.92 8.24
N GLY A 499 15.92 33.72 7.81
CA GLY A 499 17.20 33.11 8.18
C GLY A 499 17.21 32.42 9.56
N LYS A 500 16.08 32.36 10.27
CA LYS A 500 15.96 31.75 11.61
C LYS A 500 15.73 30.23 11.53
N VAL A 501 16.68 29.51 10.96
CA VAL A 501 16.58 28.06 10.66
C VAL A 501 16.22 27.22 11.90
N ALA A 502 16.84 27.50 13.05
CA ALA A 502 16.61 26.74 14.28
C ALA A 502 15.19 26.92 14.86
N GLU A 503 14.60 28.10 14.67
CA GLU A 503 13.22 28.38 15.07
C GLU A 503 12.24 27.78 14.08
N ALA A 504 12.52 27.91 12.78
CA ALA A 504 11.75 27.29 11.71
C ALA A 504 11.64 25.76 11.89
N ALA A 505 12.76 25.08 12.17
CA ALA A 505 12.78 23.63 12.39
C ALA A 505 11.94 23.20 13.61
N ARG A 506 11.91 24.01 14.68
CA ARG A 506 11.09 23.77 15.88
C ARG A 506 9.60 24.05 15.64
N ALA A 507 9.30 25.07 14.86
CA ALA A 507 7.93 25.48 14.53
C ALA A 507 7.28 24.55 13.48
N MET A 508 8.08 23.95 12.59
CA MET A 508 7.57 23.11 11.50
C MET A 508 6.80 21.89 12.05
N PRO A 509 5.51 21.73 11.71
CA PRO A 509 4.69 20.69 12.29
C PRO A 509 5.10 19.28 11.81
N ARG A 510 4.89 18.27 12.65
CA ARG A 510 5.29 16.87 12.37
C ARG A 510 4.70 16.27 11.08
N ARG A 511 3.56 16.79 10.62
CA ARG A 511 2.89 16.35 9.39
C ARG A 511 3.57 16.84 8.11
N ALA A 512 4.38 17.91 8.18
CA ALA A 512 5.13 18.47 7.07
C ALA A 512 6.48 17.74 6.96
N VAL A 513 6.43 16.46 6.58
CA VAL A 513 7.57 15.53 6.69
C VAL A 513 8.76 15.98 5.85
N ALA A 514 8.51 16.39 4.60
CA ALA A 514 9.56 16.83 3.68
C ALA A 514 10.20 18.13 4.17
N GLU A 515 9.38 19.14 4.49
CA GLU A 515 9.84 20.44 4.96
C GLU A 515 10.63 20.33 6.26
N ARG A 516 10.13 19.53 7.20
CA ARG A 516 10.80 19.31 8.48
C ARG A 516 12.13 18.58 8.30
N ALA A 517 12.21 17.59 7.43
CA ALA A 517 13.46 16.88 7.15
C ALA A 517 14.54 17.83 6.59
N VAL A 518 14.16 18.71 5.65
CA VAL A 518 15.06 19.71 5.08
C VAL A 518 15.51 20.72 6.16
N LEU A 519 14.58 21.25 6.96
CA LEU A 519 14.90 22.22 8.02
C LEU A 519 15.75 21.63 9.15
N GLU A 520 15.46 20.41 9.59
CA GLU A 520 16.27 19.72 10.62
C GLU A 520 17.68 19.38 10.10
N PHE A 521 17.82 19.14 8.79
CA PHE A 521 19.15 18.98 8.18
C PHE A 521 19.90 20.33 8.15
N TYR A 522 19.28 21.38 7.64
CA TYR A 522 19.90 22.72 7.61
C TYR A 522 20.27 23.24 8.99
N ASN A 523 19.44 22.98 10.00
CA ASN A 523 19.73 23.36 11.39
C ASN A 523 20.99 22.67 11.94
N ARG A 524 21.31 21.45 11.48
CA ARG A 524 22.48 20.69 11.94
C ARG A 524 23.74 20.92 11.11
N HIS A 525 23.58 21.18 9.82
CA HIS A 525 24.70 21.15 8.86
C HIS A 525 24.90 22.47 8.10
N GLY A 526 24.10 23.50 8.38
CA GLY A 526 24.09 24.76 7.63
C GLY A 526 23.29 24.67 6.33
N THR A 527 23.00 25.83 5.72
CA THR A 527 22.09 25.96 4.56
C THR A 527 22.77 25.79 3.20
N SER A 528 24.07 25.49 3.14
CA SER A 528 24.83 25.39 1.89
C SER A 528 24.74 24.02 1.21
N ASN A 529 24.50 22.95 1.98
CA ASN A 529 24.43 21.58 1.46
C ASN A 529 22.98 21.18 1.10
N HIS A 530 22.50 21.71 -0.04
CA HIS A 530 21.14 21.45 -0.51
C HIS A 530 20.89 19.99 -0.91
N LEU A 531 21.88 19.31 -1.51
CA LEU A 531 21.76 17.89 -1.87
C LEU A 531 21.56 17.02 -0.63
N GLY A 532 22.34 17.25 0.43
CA GLY A 532 22.18 16.55 1.71
C GLY A 532 20.83 16.83 2.35
N ALA A 533 20.34 18.07 2.27
CA ALA A 533 19.04 18.45 2.82
C ALA A 533 17.87 17.83 2.06
N ILE A 534 17.94 17.76 0.72
CA ILE A 534 16.96 17.00 -0.07
C ILE A 534 17.07 15.52 0.27
N SER A 535 18.27 14.96 0.38
CA SER A 535 18.48 13.53 0.64
C SER A 535 18.00 13.08 2.03
N SER A 536 17.77 14.01 2.97
CA SER A 536 17.18 13.69 4.28
C SER A 536 15.67 13.38 4.19
N ILE A 537 15.01 13.79 3.11
CA ILE A 537 13.60 13.46 2.86
C ILE A 537 13.49 11.94 2.60
N PRO A 538 12.52 11.23 3.22
CA PRO A 538 12.30 9.81 2.96
C PRO A 538 12.22 9.48 1.47
N LYS A 539 12.90 8.41 1.03
CA LYS A 539 13.05 8.04 -0.40
C LYS A 539 11.71 8.04 -1.14
N ASN A 540 10.66 7.43 -0.60
CA ASN A 540 9.35 7.34 -1.26
C ASN A 540 8.73 8.71 -1.55
N LEU A 541 8.91 9.69 -0.64
CA LEU A 541 8.44 11.06 -0.87
C LEU A 541 9.29 11.80 -1.92
N ARG A 542 10.60 11.51 -1.97
CA ARG A 542 11.48 12.06 -3.03
C ARG A 542 11.11 11.52 -4.41
N MET A 543 10.88 10.22 -4.50
CA MET A 543 10.48 9.55 -5.74
C MET A 543 9.13 10.05 -6.25
N MET A 544 8.20 10.38 -5.36
CA MET A 544 6.91 10.98 -5.73
C MET A 544 7.06 12.24 -6.60
N TYR A 545 8.05 13.09 -6.34
CA TYR A 545 8.27 14.32 -7.12
C TYR A 545 8.70 14.00 -8.56
N VAL A 546 9.70 13.15 -8.73
CA VAL A 546 10.22 12.79 -10.07
C VAL A 546 9.22 11.96 -10.87
N HIS A 547 8.46 11.08 -10.22
CA HIS A 547 7.38 10.35 -10.87
C HIS A 547 6.19 11.26 -11.23
N ALA A 548 5.94 12.35 -10.49
CA ALA A 548 4.95 13.34 -10.89
C ALA A 548 5.37 14.07 -12.17
N TRP A 549 6.67 14.31 -12.39
CA TRP A 549 7.16 14.85 -13.66
C TRP A 549 6.98 13.86 -14.83
N GLN A 550 7.28 12.57 -14.64
CA GLN A 550 6.97 11.57 -15.67
C GLN A 550 5.47 11.53 -16.01
N SER A 551 4.61 11.59 -14.99
CA SER A 551 3.15 11.67 -15.17
C SER A 551 2.72 12.92 -15.95
N TYR A 552 3.39 14.06 -15.75
CA TYR A 552 3.14 15.30 -16.47
C TYR A 552 3.47 15.18 -17.96
N ILE A 553 4.66 14.67 -18.28
CA ILE A 553 5.06 14.42 -19.67
C ILE A 553 4.10 13.43 -20.33
N TRP A 554 3.76 12.35 -19.64
CA TRP A 554 2.82 11.35 -20.14
C TRP A 554 1.44 11.96 -20.44
N ASN A 555 0.88 12.79 -19.55
CA ASN A 555 -0.38 13.50 -19.79
C ASN A 555 -0.30 14.43 -21.01
N ARG A 556 0.78 15.23 -21.13
CA ARG A 556 0.98 16.11 -22.30
C ARG A 556 1.00 15.31 -23.60
N VAL A 557 1.81 14.25 -23.66
CA VAL A 557 1.93 13.45 -24.88
C VAL A 557 0.65 12.69 -25.19
N LEU A 558 -0.05 12.17 -24.18
CA LEU A 558 -1.36 11.54 -24.38
C LEU A 558 -2.38 12.50 -24.99
N SER A 559 -2.43 13.74 -24.51
CA SER A 559 -3.28 14.76 -25.11
C SER A 559 -2.96 14.98 -26.59
N GLU A 560 -1.68 15.04 -26.95
CA GLU A 560 -1.26 15.17 -28.36
C GLU A 560 -1.59 13.91 -29.18
N ARG A 561 -1.38 12.70 -28.64
CA ARG A 561 -1.78 11.43 -29.26
C ARG A 561 -3.28 11.41 -29.60
N VAL A 562 -4.12 11.89 -28.69
CA VAL A 562 -5.56 11.93 -28.89
C VAL A 562 -5.97 13.02 -29.89
N LYS A 563 -5.31 14.18 -29.90
CA LYS A 563 -5.55 15.23 -30.91
C LYS A 563 -5.19 14.77 -32.32
N LEU A 564 -4.06 14.09 -32.47
CA LEU A 564 -3.52 13.67 -33.76
C LEU A 564 -4.31 12.50 -34.37
N PHE A 565 -4.65 11.49 -33.57
CA PHE A 565 -5.22 10.24 -34.10
C PHE A 565 -6.52 9.78 -33.43
N GLY A 566 -7.08 10.53 -32.48
CA GLY A 566 -8.30 10.18 -31.75
C GLY A 566 -8.11 9.15 -30.64
N ALA A 567 -9.17 8.86 -29.89
CA ALA A 567 -9.15 8.01 -28.69
C ALA A 567 -10.02 6.73 -28.79
N LYS A 568 -10.51 6.38 -29.98
CA LYS A 568 -11.46 5.25 -30.16
C LYS A 568 -10.86 4.04 -30.88
N LYS A 569 -9.76 4.20 -31.61
CA LYS A 569 -9.14 3.14 -32.41
C LYS A 569 -7.61 3.19 -32.32
N PRO A 570 -6.94 2.02 -32.31
CA PRO A 570 -5.49 1.97 -32.44
C PRO A 570 -5.05 2.41 -33.83
N VAL A 571 -3.84 2.93 -33.95
CA VAL A 571 -3.22 3.31 -35.23
C VAL A 571 -1.87 2.65 -35.41
N GLU A 572 -1.37 2.63 -36.64
CA GLU A 572 -0.02 2.15 -36.94
C GLU A 572 1.02 2.94 -36.13
N GLY A 573 1.99 2.23 -35.55
CA GLY A 573 3.02 2.80 -34.68
C GLY A 573 2.63 2.93 -33.20
N ASP A 574 1.37 2.71 -32.82
CA ASP A 574 0.98 2.58 -31.41
C ASP A 574 1.71 1.39 -30.77
N LEU A 575 2.10 1.54 -29.50
CA LEU A 575 2.78 0.48 -28.77
C LEU A 575 1.75 -0.39 -28.03
N VAL A 576 1.98 -1.70 -28.04
CA VAL A 576 1.22 -2.71 -27.28
C VAL A 576 2.19 -3.66 -26.58
N TYR A 577 1.75 -4.30 -25.50
CA TYR A 577 2.53 -5.39 -24.92
C TYR A 577 2.63 -6.56 -25.92
N ALA A 578 3.82 -7.13 -26.04
CA ALA A 578 4.06 -8.30 -26.87
C ALA A 578 3.49 -9.56 -26.20
N ASP A 579 2.96 -10.47 -27.02
CA ASP A 579 2.66 -11.83 -26.58
C ASP A 579 3.98 -12.61 -26.49
N GLU A 580 4.15 -13.48 -25.49
CA GLU A 580 5.41 -14.20 -25.27
C GLU A 580 5.85 -14.99 -26.53
N GLY A 581 6.86 -14.50 -27.27
CA GLY A 581 7.53 -15.26 -28.33
C GLY A 581 7.75 -14.59 -29.70
N GLY A 582 7.75 -13.26 -29.82
CA GLY A 582 8.06 -12.56 -31.08
C GLY A 582 9.56 -12.23 -31.25
N ASP A 583 10.10 -12.41 -32.47
CA ASP A 583 11.49 -12.04 -32.81
C ASP A 583 11.73 -10.51 -32.83
N ASP A 584 10.67 -9.71 -32.97
CA ASP A 584 10.70 -8.22 -32.97
C ASP A 584 10.42 -7.60 -31.58
N ASP A 585 10.45 -8.42 -30.53
CA ASP A 585 10.09 -8.00 -29.17
C ASP A 585 11.21 -7.21 -28.48
N VAL A 586 10.98 -5.92 -28.22
CA VAL A 586 11.92 -5.13 -27.40
C VAL A 586 11.66 -5.39 -25.92
N VAL A 587 12.73 -5.69 -25.18
CA VAL A 587 12.72 -6.00 -23.74
C VAL A 587 12.56 -4.71 -22.92
N VAL A 588 11.51 -4.59 -22.09
CA VAL A 588 11.18 -3.33 -21.40
C VAL A 588 10.50 -3.43 -20.02
N ALA A 589 10.71 -2.38 -19.21
CA ALA A 589 10.29 -2.26 -17.81
C ALA A 589 8.87 -2.73 -17.46
N GLU A 590 8.71 -3.37 -16.30
CA GLU A 590 7.43 -3.83 -15.75
C GLU A 590 6.42 -2.70 -15.47
N ASP A 591 5.16 -3.13 -15.32
CA ASP A 591 3.97 -2.33 -15.07
C ASP A 591 4.09 -1.45 -13.80
N GLU A 592 3.32 -0.35 -13.76
CA GLU A 592 3.21 0.58 -12.63
C GLU A 592 2.78 -0.05 -11.28
N GLU A 593 2.45 -1.35 -11.25
CA GLU A 593 1.87 -2.01 -10.07
C GLU A 593 2.84 -2.10 -8.87
N ALA A 594 4.16 -1.91 -9.07
CA ALA A 594 5.17 -2.08 -8.02
C ALA A 594 6.01 -0.84 -7.64
N VAL A 595 5.86 0.34 -8.26
CA VAL A 595 6.75 1.50 -8.00
C VAL A 595 6.56 2.22 -6.64
N VAL A 596 5.84 1.59 -5.70
CA VAL A 596 5.83 2.00 -4.29
C VAL A 596 6.41 0.92 -3.35
N ALA A 597 6.85 -0.22 -3.91
CA ALA A 597 7.58 -1.25 -3.19
C ALA A 597 9.09 -0.93 -3.19
N GLU A 598 9.74 -1.25 -2.08
CA GLU A 598 11.14 -0.99 -1.80
C GLU A 598 12.04 -1.51 -2.94
N ASP A 599 12.85 -0.62 -3.53
CA ASP A 599 14.15 -1.02 -4.12
C ASP A 599 14.94 -1.67 -2.98
N THR A 600 14.83 -2.99 -2.87
CA THR A 600 15.74 -3.77 -2.05
C THR A 600 17.10 -3.68 -2.73
N ALA A 601 18.07 -3.14 -2.00
CA ALA A 601 19.46 -3.18 -2.42
C ALA A 601 19.84 -4.66 -2.61
N ALA A 602 20.11 -5.08 -3.84
CA ALA A 602 20.79 -6.33 -4.09
C ALA A 602 22.27 -6.13 -3.73
N ASP A 603 22.73 -6.86 -2.71
CA ASP A 603 24.15 -7.08 -2.44
C ASP A 603 24.80 -7.73 -3.68
N GLU A 604 26.03 -7.30 -3.99
CA GLU A 604 26.84 -7.87 -5.07
C GLU A 604 27.22 -9.33 -4.78
N PRO A 605 27.26 -10.18 -5.83
CA PRO A 605 28.30 -11.20 -5.91
C PRO A 605 29.09 -11.17 -7.22
N ALA A 606 30.27 -11.77 -7.11
CA ALA A 606 31.44 -11.63 -7.98
C ALA A 606 31.27 -12.07 -9.45
N ALA A 607 32.12 -11.47 -10.29
CA ALA A 607 32.27 -11.69 -11.71
C ALA A 607 32.45 -13.17 -12.11
N ALA A 608 31.76 -13.58 -13.18
CA ALA A 608 32.04 -14.77 -13.96
C ALA A 608 31.85 -14.45 -15.46
N GLU A 609 32.75 -14.99 -16.28
CA GLU A 609 33.00 -14.67 -17.70
C GLU A 609 31.92 -15.15 -18.69
N GLU A 610 31.93 -14.49 -19.86
CA GLU A 610 31.02 -14.60 -21.01
C GLU A 610 31.03 -15.95 -21.75
N THR A 611 29.93 -16.30 -22.41
CA THR A 611 29.89 -16.80 -23.82
C THR A 611 28.46 -16.78 -24.40
N GLY A 612 28.26 -16.17 -25.59
CA GLY A 612 27.11 -16.45 -26.49
C GLY A 612 26.32 -15.21 -26.99
N PRO A 613 25.97 -15.10 -28.30
CA PRO A 613 25.55 -13.84 -28.91
C PRO A 613 24.02 -13.66 -29.01
N ALA A 614 23.51 -12.57 -28.46
CA ALA A 614 22.26 -11.91 -28.86
C ALA A 614 22.34 -10.45 -28.40
N SER A 615 22.16 -9.51 -29.34
CA SER A 615 22.18 -8.04 -29.20
C SER A 615 22.36 -7.50 -27.77
N THR A 616 23.61 -7.30 -27.38
CA THR A 616 23.97 -6.72 -26.08
C THR A 616 23.54 -5.25 -26.01
N PRO A 617 22.81 -4.80 -24.97
CA PRO A 617 22.60 -3.37 -24.76
C PRO A 617 23.96 -2.68 -24.60
N ALA A 618 24.21 -1.59 -25.32
CA ALA A 618 25.48 -0.85 -25.32
C ALA A 618 25.90 -0.29 -23.94
N ASN A 619 25.08 -0.46 -22.89
CA ASN A 619 25.32 -0.02 -21.53
C ASN A 619 25.25 -1.21 -20.56
N PRO A 620 26.36 -1.60 -19.89
CA PRO A 620 26.39 -2.67 -18.89
C PRO A 620 25.37 -2.49 -17.76
N GLN A 621 25.08 -1.24 -17.40
CA GLN A 621 24.11 -0.89 -16.35
C GLN A 621 22.66 -1.14 -16.78
N LEU A 622 22.36 -0.98 -18.08
CA LEU A 622 21.06 -1.31 -18.66
C LEU A 622 20.89 -2.83 -18.78
N ALA A 623 21.93 -3.55 -19.19
CA ALA A 623 21.90 -5.02 -19.28
C ALA A 623 21.68 -5.68 -17.91
N HIS A 624 22.38 -5.21 -16.87
CA HIS A 624 22.17 -5.68 -15.49
C HIS A 624 20.75 -5.37 -14.98
N TRP A 625 20.24 -4.17 -15.28
CA TRP A 625 18.89 -3.78 -14.88
C TRP A 625 17.82 -4.66 -15.56
N ILE A 626 17.93 -4.87 -16.87
CA ILE A 626 17.05 -5.75 -17.64
C ILE A 626 17.09 -7.19 -17.12
N ALA A 627 18.27 -7.71 -16.78
CA ALA A 627 18.42 -9.08 -16.27
C ALA A 627 17.78 -9.27 -14.88
N THR A 628 17.68 -8.21 -14.08
CA THR A 628 17.18 -8.25 -12.70
C THR A 628 15.69 -7.92 -12.61
N SER A 629 15.18 -7.12 -13.55
CA SER A 629 13.77 -6.70 -13.58
C SER A 629 12.96 -7.71 -14.41
N LYS A 630 11.86 -8.22 -13.85
CA LYS A 630 10.82 -8.86 -14.66
C LYS A 630 10.23 -7.76 -15.54
N VAL A 631 10.19 -7.95 -16.84
CA VAL A 631 10.18 -6.84 -17.81
C VAL A 631 9.30 -7.31 -18.96
N ARG A 632 8.16 -6.65 -19.17
CA ARG A 632 7.22 -6.97 -20.24
C ARG A 632 7.66 -6.32 -21.54
N LYS A 633 7.82 -7.14 -22.57
CA LYS A 633 8.18 -6.69 -23.91
C LYS A 633 7.05 -5.85 -24.52
N VAL A 634 7.39 -4.82 -25.28
CA VAL A 634 6.43 -4.06 -26.09
C VAL A 634 6.85 -4.06 -27.55
N ARG A 635 5.87 -3.92 -28.43
CA ARG A 635 6.08 -3.81 -29.87
C ARG A 635 5.18 -2.73 -30.47
N ALA A 636 5.59 -2.18 -31.60
CA ALA A 636 4.78 -1.26 -32.38
C ALA A 636 3.78 -2.01 -33.28
N LEU A 637 2.56 -1.50 -33.39
CA LEU A 637 1.54 -2.05 -34.28
C LEU A 637 1.85 -1.72 -35.74
N THR A 638 1.73 -2.73 -36.60
CA THR A 638 1.85 -2.62 -38.06
C THR A 638 0.48 -2.43 -38.72
N ALA A 639 0.44 -1.99 -39.98
CA ALA A 639 -0.80 -1.95 -40.76
C ALA A 639 -1.54 -3.31 -40.82
N THR A 640 -0.78 -4.42 -40.86
CA THR A 640 -1.34 -5.78 -40.81
C THR A 640 -1.97 -6.11 -39.46
N ASP A 641 -1.38 -5.65 -38.35
CA ASP A 641 -1.94 -5.84 -37.01
C ASP A 641 -3.28 -5.12 -36.86
N ILE A 642 -3.35 -3.89 -37.36
CA ILE A 642 -4.59 -3.10 -37.35
C ILE A 642 -5.68 -3.78 -38.19
N ALA A 643 -5.32 -4.25 -39.39
CA ALA A 643 -6.26 -4.95 -40.28
C ALA A 643 -6.75 -6.28 -39.69
N SER A 644 -5.96 -6.94 -38.84
CA SER A 644 -6.35 -8.20 -38.18
C SER A 644 -7.49 -8.04 -37.16
N GLY A 645 -7.70 -6.82 -36.63
CA GLY A 645 -8.66 -6.56 -35.56
C GLY A 645 -8.31 -7.18 -34.21
N LYS A 646 -7.10 -7.76 -34.06
CA LYS A 646 -6.64 -8.41 -32.81
C LYS A 646 -6.50 -7.42 -31.65
N TYR A 647 -6.08 -6.19 -31.94
CA TYR A 647 -5.81 -5.16 -30.94
C TYR A 647 -6.91 -4.10 -30.90
N SER A 648 -7.21 -3.63 -29.71
CA SER A 648 -8.14 -2.54 -29.46
C SER A 648 -7.42 -1.31 -28.91
N ILE A 649 -8.14 -0.20 -28.80
CA ILE A 649 -7.61 1.01 -28.16
C ILE A 649 -7.25 0.79 -26.67
N TYR A 650 -7.82 -0.25 -26.05
CA TYR A 650 -7.58 -0.61 -24.64
C TYR A 650 -6.28 -1.41 -24.43
N ASP A 651 -5.61 -1.79 -25.51
CA ASP A 651 -4.31 -2.48 -25.50
C ASP A 651 -3.14 -1.51 -25.73
N VAL A 652 -3.43 -0.33 -26.28
CA VAL A 652 -2.43 0.68 -26.58
C VAL A 652 -1.86 1.27 -25.31
N VAL A 653 -0.53 1.33 -25.24
CA VAL A 653 0.24 1.91 -24.17
C VAL A 653 1.14 3.04 -24.64
N LEU A 654 1.43 3.97 -23.74
CA LEU A 654 2.43 5.01 -23.93
C LEU A 654 3.50 4.93 -22.84
N PRO A 655 4.78 5.18 -23.19
CA PRO A 655 5.88 5.10 -22.24
C PRO A 655 5.88 6.30 -21.29
N MET A 656 6.17 6.02 -20.03
CA MET A 656 6.66 7.02 -19.08
C MET A 656 8.14 7.26 -19.35
N PRO A 657 8.61 8.51 -19.49
CA PRO A 657 9.99 8.81 -19.84
C PRO A 657 11.00 8.13 -18.90
N GLY A 658 11.98 7.41 -19.45
CA GLY A 658 13.01 6.70 -18.69
C GLY A 658 14.10 6.13 -19.59
N PHE A 659 15.14 5.56 -18.98
CA PHE A 659 16.29 5.01 -19.72
C PHE A 659 16.03 3.62 -20.31
N ALA A 660 14.98 2.93 -19.87
CA ALA A 660 14.63 1.56 -20.25
C ALA A 660 13.23 1.51 -20.88
N VAL A 661 12.88 2.51 -21.70
CA VAL A 661 11.64 2.55 -22.49
C VAL A 661 11.93 2.88 -23.95
N VAL A 662 11.00 2.48 -24.83
CA VAL A 662 11.00 2.79 -26.25
C VAL A 662 9.91 3.83 -26.50
N TYR A 663 10.29 4.93 -27.15
CA TYR A 663 9.33 5.93 -27.61
C TYR A 663 8.69 5.49 -28.94
N PRO A 664 7.40 5.78 -29.17
CA PRO A 664 6.74 5.51 -30.45
C PRO A 664 7.51 6.15 -31.61
N ALA A 665 7.50 5.53 -32.79
CA ALA A 665 8.08 6.11 -33.99
C ALA A 665 7.20 7.25 -34.55
N GLY A 666 7.71 7.97 -35.54
CA GLY A 666 6.96 9.00 -36.28
C GLY A 666 6.69 10.27 -35.47
N GLU A 667 5.58 10.95 -35.80
CA GLU A 667 5.26 12.27 -35.25
C GLU A 667 5.17 12.27 -33.72
N LEU A 668 4.57 11.22 -33.12
CA LEU A 668 4.40 11.13 -31.67
C LEU A 668 5.72 10.96 -30.92
N GLY A 669 6.68 10.23 -31.47
CA GLY A 669 8.05 10.14 -30.93
C GLY A 669 8.75 11.50 -30.90
N GLU A 670 8.56 12.29 -31.95
CA GLU A 670 9.11 13.65 -31.99
C GLU A 670 8.37 14.60 -31.02
N VAL A 671 7.08 14.39 -30.76
CA VAL A 671 6.38 15.07 -29.65
C VAL A 671 7.04 14.74 -28.31
N TYR A 672 7.29 13.46 -28.00
CA TYR A 672 7.98 13.05 -26.76
C TYR A 672 9.31 13.78 -26.59
N LYS A 673 10.17 13.68 -27.61
CA LYS A 673 11.50 14.28 -27.57
C LYS A 673 11.43 15.79 -27.41
N ARG A 674 10.52 16.47 -28.12
CA ARG A 674 10.31 17.91 -28.02
C ARG A 674 9.90 18.33 -26.60
N VAL A 675 8.87 17.69 -26.02
CA VAL A 675 8.37 18.11 -24.69
C VAL A 675 9.36 17.85 -23.56
N ILE A 676 10.19 16.81 -23.68
CA ILE A 676 11.27 16.52 -22.72
C ILE A 676 12.42 17.54 -22.86
N ARG A 677 12.81 17.90 -24.09
CA ARG A 677 13.85 18.92 -24.34
C ARG A 677 13.42 20.33 -23.94
N GLU A 678 12.14 20.67 -24.08
CA GLU A 678 11.57 21.93 -23.55
C GLU A 678 11.83 22.06 -22.03
N ASP A 679 11.87 20.94 -21.34
CA ASP A 679 12.18 20.82 -19.92
C ASP A 679 13.68 20.67 -19.64
N GLY A 680 14.57 20.88 -20.62
CA GLY A 680 16.03 20.84 -20.41
C GLY A 680 16.54 19.46 -19.99
N ILE A 681 15.78 18.40 -20.28
CA ILE A 681 16.20 17.01 -20.11
C ILE A 681 16.49 16.45 -21.50
N ASP A 682 17.53 15.63 -21.60
CA ASP A 682 17.85 14.94 -22.84
C ASP A 682 16.97 13.68 -22.94
N PRO A 683 16.09 13.56 -23.95
CA PRO A 683 15.26 12.36 -24.13
C PRO A 683 16.07 11.12 -24.53
N ASP A 684 17.27 11.30 -25.09
CA ASP A 684 18.13 10.24 -25.59
C ASP A 684 19.14 9.77 -24.52
N ASP A 685 19.40 10.60 -23.48
CA ASP A 685 20.11 10.23 -22.26
C ASP A 685 19.29 10.60 -21.01
N MET A 686 18.62 9.59 -20.44
CA MET A 686 17.80 9.72 -19.23
C MET A 686 18.55 9.36 -17.93
N TRP A 687 19.84 9.03 -17.98
CA TRP A 687 20.64 8.71 -16.78
C TRP A 687 20.97 9.96 -15.99
N ARG A 688 20.75 9.96 -14.68
CA ARG A 688 21.03 11.11 -13.81
C ARG A 688 22.30 10.86 -13.01
N LYS A 689 23.07 11.94 -12.76
CA LYS A 689 24.30 11.90 -11.94
C LYS A 689 24.06 11.23 -10.58
N GLN A 690 22.91 11.51 -9.97
CA GLN A 690 22.46 10.83 -8.78
C GLN A 690 21.64 9.60 -9.18
N LYS A 691 22.21 8.41 -8.95
CA LYS A 691 21.65 7.12 -9.41
C LYS A 691 20.19 6.92 -9.00
N GLU A 692 19.79 7.37 -7.81
CA GLU A 692 18.43 7.21 -7.30
C GLU A 692 17.35 7.97 -8.10
N TYR A 693 17.73 8.95 -8.92
CA TYR A 693 16.83 9.68 -9.81
C TYR A 693 16.93 9.22 -11.27
N SER A 694 17.71 8.19 -11.57
CA SER A 694 17.70 7.54 -12.88
C SER A 694 16.48 6.64 -12.95
N LEU A 695 15.48 7.03 -13.75
CA LEU A 695 14.20 6.32 -13.84
C LEU A 695 14.23 5.35 -15.02
N GLY A 696 13.92 4.07 -14.78
CA GLY A 696 13.80 3.07 -15.85
C GLY A 696 12.68 3.40 -16.84
N GLY A 697 11.61 4.05 -16.37
CA GLY A 697 10.38 4.22 -17.13
C GLY A 697 9.49 2.98 -17.02
N THR A 698 8.28 3.06 -17.57
CA THR A 698 7.27 1.99 -17.59
C THR A 698 6.24 2.33 -18.67
N TYR A 699 5.24 1.48 -18.88
CA TYR A 699 4.17 1.69 -19.85
C TYR A 699 2.83 1.83 -19.17
N ARG A 700 1.98 2.68 -19.74
CA ARG A 700 0.64 2.92 -19.22
C ARG A 700 -0.37 2.94 -20.36
N LYS A 701 -1.48 2.22 -20.15
CA LYS A 701 -2.62 2.19 -21.09
C LYS A 701 -3.23 3.57 -21.26
N ILE A 702 -3.55 3.94 -22.50
CA ILE A 702 -4.04 5.29 -22.82
C ILE A 702 -5.53 5.50 -22.56
N VAL A 703 -6.33 4.44 -22.68
CA VAL A 703 -7.78 4.46 -22.44
C VAL A 703 -8.12 3.34 -21.48
N HIS A 704 -9.00 3.62 -20.52
CA HIS A 704 -9.50 2.62 -19.58
C HIS A 704 -11.01 2.42 -19.80
N LEU A 705 -11.41 1.16 -19.98
CA LEU A 705 -12.82 0.77 -20.06
C LEU A 705 -13.31 0.31 -18.66
N PRO A 706 -14.20 1.07 -17.99
CA PRO A 706 -14.77 0.64 -16.72
C PRO A 706 -15.70 -0.57 -16.88
N GLN A 707 -15.76 -1.41 -15.85
CA GLN A 707 -16.70 -2.52 -15.74
C GLN A 707 -17.88 -2.14 -14.85
N ASP A 708 -18.96 -2.91 -14.89
CA ASP A 708 -20.15 -2.78 -14.03
C ASP A 708 -20.76 -1.37 -13.96
N VAL A 709 -20.69 -0.62 -15.06
CA VAL A 709 -21.20 0.75 -15.12
C VAL A 709 -22.72 0.74 -15.00
N SER A 710 -23.26 1.35 -13.95
CA SER A 710 -24.69 1.58 -13.77
C SER A 710 -24.93 2.92 -13.08
N TYR A 711 -26.13 3.47 -13.17
CA TYR A 711 -26.45 4.73 -12.53
C TYR A 711 -27.93 4.82 -12.16
N ARG A 712 -28.23 5.72 -11.24
CA ARG A 712 -29.59 6.08 -10.81
C ARG A 712 -29.68 7.59 -10.62
N LEU A 713 -30.83 8.13 -10.96
CA LEU A 713 -31.16 9.53 -10.73
C LEU A 713 -31.96 9.63 -9.43
N LEU A 714 -31.49 10.46 -8.52
CA LEU A 714 -32.06 10.66 -7.20
C LEU A 714 -32.54 12.10 -7.07
N ILE A 715 -33.58 12.29 -6.27
CA ILE A 715 -34.07 13.61 -5.89
C ILE A 715 -33.56 13.91 -4.49
N SER A 716 -32.84 15.01 -4.38
CA SER A 716 -32.28 15.50 -3.13
C SER A 716 -33.10 16.69 -2.62
N THR A 717 -33.55 16.60 -1.37
CA THR A 717 -34.31 17.66 -0.68
C THR A 717 -33.42 18.52 0.22
N SER A 718 -32.23 18.02 0.56
CA SER A 718 -31.27 18.73 1.40
C SER A 718 -29.83 18.36 1.03
N PRO A 719 -28.88 19.32 1.02
CA PRO A 719 -27.46 19.02 0.80
C PRO A 719 -26.87 18.04 1.82
N ASN A 720 -27.45 17.98 3.03
CA ASN A 720 -26.93 17.20 4.15
C ASN A 720 -27.51 15.79 4.26
N GLU A 721 -28.53 15.44 3.46
CA GLU A 721 -29.14 14.11 3.55
C GLU A 721 -28.19 13.02 3.04
N ASP A 722 -28.24 11.82 3.60
CA ASP A 722 -27.51 10.68 3.06
C ASP A 722 -28.22 10.18 1.79
N LEU A 723 -27.46 9.99 0.70
CA LEU A 723 -27.96 9.47 -0.58
C LEU A 723 -27.36 8.10 -0.94
N ALA A 724 -26.33 7.68 -0.22
CA ALA A 724 -25.69 6.38 -0.35
C ALA A 724 -25.59 5.72 1.04
N GLN A 725 -25.68 4.39 1.08
CA GLN A 725 -25.61 3.62 2.32
C GLN A 725 -24.28 2.86 2.37
N SER A 726 -23.52 3.03 3.45
CA SER A 726 -22.28 2.28 3.66
C SER A 726 -22.52 0.86 4.20
N ASP A 727 -21.50 0.00 4.17
CA ASP A 727 -21.58 -1.33 4.78
C ASP A 727 -21.83 -1.25 6.29
N GLU A 728 -21.16 -0.32 6.97
CA GLU A 728 -21.36 -0.12 8.40
C GLU A 728 -22.81 0.26 8.72
N ASP A 729 -23.41 1.18 7.95
CA ASP A 729 -24.80 1.60 8.17
C ASP A 729 -25.76 0.42 8.03
N ARG A 730 -25.52 -0.45 7.04
CA ARG A 730 -26.33 -1.66 6.80
C ARG A 730 -26.18 -2.66 7.96
N ILE A 731 -24.95 -2.93 8.39
CA ILE A 731 -24.67 -3.88 9.49
C ILE A 731 -25.28 -3.39 10.81
N LEU A 732 -25.23 -2.09 11.07
CA LEU A 732 -25.83 -1.48 12.26
C LEU A 732 -27.36 -1.36 12.19
N GLY A 733 -27.99 -1.81 11.10
CA GLY A 733 -29.44 -1.73 10.91
C GLY A 733 -29.95 -0.29 10.78
N LYS A 734 -29.11 0.66 10.36
CA LYS A 734 -29.57 2.03 10.11
C LYS A 734 -30.53 2.04 8.91
N PRO A 735 -31.59 2.87 8.94
CA PRO A 735 -32.52 2.95 7.83
C PRO A 735 -31.79 3.37 6.56
N ALA A 736 -32.16 2.74 5.43
CA ALA A 736 -31.64 3.15 4.14
C ALA A 736 -32.02 4.61 3.84
N PRO A 737 -31.17 5.36 3.11
CA PRO A 737 -31.51 6.66 2.55
C PRO A 737 -32.92 6.68 1.95
N LYS A 738 -33.76 7.63 2.36
CA LYS A 738 -35.12 7.83 1.80
C LYS A 738 -35.09 8.58 0.46
N ALA A 739 -33.97 8.56 -0.27
CA ALA A 739 -33.82 9.27 -1.52
C ALA A 739 -34.85 8.76 -2.54
N ARG A 740 -35.76 9.63 -2.98
CA ARG A 740 -36.73 9.30 -4.03
C ARG A 740 -35.99 9.20 -5.35
N GLU A 741 -36.18 8.12 -6.10
CA GLU A 741 -35.65 8.03 -7.46
C GLU A 741 -36.42 8.98 -8.39
N TYR A 742 -35.70 9.72 -9.22
CA TYR A 742 -36.28 10.57 -10.24
C TYR A 742 -36.85 9.72 -11.37
N LYS A 743 -38.08 9.99 -11.76
CA LYS A 743 -38.73 9.39 -12.93
C LYS A 743 -39.23 10.52 -13.83
N GLU A 744 -38.98 10.43 -15.13
CA GLU A 744 -39.39 11.47 -16.09
C GLU A 744 -40.91 11.71 -16.08
N GLY A 745 -41.71 10.70 -15.75
CA GLY A 745 -43.17 10.80 -15.64
C GLY A 745 -43.69 11.59 -14.42
N ASP A 746 -42.84 11.91 -13.44
CA ASP A 746 -43.27 12.59 -12.20
C ASP A 746 -43.37 14.13 -12.35
N GLY A 747 -43.04 14.66 -13.53
CA GLY A 747 -43.03 16.10 -13.81
C GLY A 747 -41.75 16.82 -13.37
N PRO A 748 -41.72 18.16 -13.41
CA PRO A 748 -40.55 18.94 -13.01
C PRO A 748 -40.25 18.78 -11.50
N LEU A 749 -38.98 18.99 -11.13
CA LEU A 749 -38.56 19.02 -9.73
C LEU A 749 -39.36 20.07 -8.96
N LYS A 750 -39.78 19.74 -7.73
CA LYS A 750 -40.49 20.69 -6.88
C LYS A 750 -39.53 21.74 -6.33
N GLU A 751 -40.09 22.85 -5.86
CA GLU A 751 -39.29 23.92 -5.27
C GLU A 751 -38.47 23.42 -4.06
N GLY A 752 -37.15 23.64 -4.09
CA GLY A 752 -36.21 23.14 -3.08
C GLY A 752 -35.71 21.70 -3.31
N GLU A 753 -36.18 21.01 -4.34
CA GLU A 753 -35.61 19.75 -4.79
C GLU A 753 -34.45 20.00 -5.77
N SER A 754 -33.44 19.13 -5.72
CA SER A 754 -32.31 19.13 -6.65
C SER A 754 -32.06 17.73 -7.20
N LEU A 755 -31.57 17.64 -8.43
CA LEU A 755 -31.21 16.37 -9.04
C LEU A 755 -29.86 15.89 -8.51
N ALA A 756 -29.74 14.59 -8.25
CA ALA A 756 -28.49 13.93 -7.95
C ALA A 756 -28.29 12.72 -8.87
N LEU A 757 -27.04 12.45 -9.25
CA LEU A 757 -26.66 11.31 -10.09
C LEU A 757 -25.79 10.39 -9.26
N GLN A 758 -26.28 9.19 -8.95
CA GLN A 758 -25.49 8.13 -8.35
C GLN A 758 -24.98 7.20 -9.44
N ILE A 759 -23.67 7.10 -9.60
CA ILE A 759 -23.00 6.23 -10.57
C ILE A 759 -22.21 5.15 -9.84
N GLU A 760 -22.37 3.91 -10.28
CA GLU A 760 -21.52 2.78 -9.90
C GLU A 760 -20.64 2.38 -11.07
N LEU A 761 -19.37 2.12 -10.80
CA LEU A 761 -18.41 1.64 -11.80
C LEU A 761 -17.23 0.94 -11.13
N THR A 762 -16.67 -0.05 -11.80
CA THR A 762 -15.47 -0.77 -11.39
C THR A 762 -14.30 -0.34 -12.27
N LEU A 763 -13.23 0.16 -11.64
CA LEU A 763 -11.99 0.57 -12.31
C LEU A 763 -10.86 -0.36 -11.95
N GLY A 764 -9.93 -0.58 -12.88
CA GLY A 764 -8.71 -1.33 -12.63
C GLY A 764 -7.77 -0.64 -11.64
N SER A 765 -6.65 -1.30 -11.36
CA SER A 765 -5.52 -0.72 -10.61
C SER A 765 -5.00 0.55 -11.31
N SER A 766 -4.28 1.39 -10.55
CA SER A 766 -3.58 2.57 -11.06
C SER A 766 -4.45 3.56 -11.88
N THR A 767 -5.74 3.62 -11.61
CA THR A 767 -6.72 4.41 -12.37
C THR A 767 -7.44 5.43 -11.48
N TYR A 768 -7.73 6.62 -12.01
CA TYR A 768 -8.32 7.73 -11.24
C TYR A 768 -9.83 7.88 -11.50
N ALA A 769 -10.65 7.64 -10.48
CA ALA A 769 -12.10 7.83 -10.58
C ALA A 769 -12.50 9.26 -10.97
N THR A 770 -11.71 10.28 -10.59
CA THR A 770 -11.95 11.66 -11.03
C THR A 770 -11.84 11.84 -12.54
N MET A 771 -11.02 11.05 -13.23
CA MET A 771 -10.91 11.11 -14.70
C MET A 771 -12.09 10.42 -15.38
N ALA A 772 -12.62 9.33 -14.80
CA ALA A 772 -13.89 8.75 -15.23
C ALA A 772 -15.05 9.76 -15.06
N LEU A 773 -15.14 10.42 -13.90
CA LEU A 773 -16.16 11.44 -13.65
C LEU A 773 -15.99 12.68 -14.55
N ARG A 774 -14.75 13.06 -14.89
CA ARG A 774 -14.46 14.10 -15.86
C ARG A 774 -15.03 13.73 -17.23
N GLU A 775 -14.86 12.48 -17.68
CA GLU A 775 -15.45 12.00 -18.93
C GLU A 775 -16.99 11.99 -18.88
N VAL A 776 -17.59 11.69 -17.72
CA VAL A 776 -19.06 11.74 -17.56
C VAL A 776 -19.58 13.18 -17.59
N LEU A 777 -18.93 14.10 -16.88
CA LEU A 777 -19.41 15.48 -16.76
C LEU A 777 -19.03 16.36 -17.95
N LYS A 778 -17.97 15.99 -18.69
CA LYS A 778 -17.28 16.85 -19.68
C LYS A 778 -16.89 18.22 -19.12
N SER A 779 -16.64 18.27 -17.81
CA SER A 779 -16.26 19.49 -17.10
C SER A 779 -15.11 19.23 -16.15
N ARG A 780 -14.43 20.32 -15.75
CA ARG A 780 -13.24 20.25 -14.90
C ARG A 780 -13.60 19.67 -13.52
N THR A 781 -12.77 18.76 -13.05
CA THR A 781 -12.97 18.04 -11.77
C THR A 781 -12.00 18.51 -10.66
N SER A 782 -11.27 19.59 -10.91
CA SER A 782 -10.32 20.15 -9.95
C SER A 782 -11.00 20.58 -8.65
N ALA A 783 -10.25 20.51 -7.54
CA ALA A 783 -10.76 20.89 -6.22
C ALA A 783 -11.27 22.34 -6.16
N ALA A 784 -10.62 23.26 -6.90
CA ALA A 784 -11.05 24.65 -7.00
C ALA A 784 -12.40 24.78 -7.71
N ASN A 785 -12.61 24.06 -8.82
CA ASN A 785 -13.89 24.07 -9.54
C ASN A 785 -15.02 23.53 -8.66
N GLN A 786 -14.78 22.40 -7.98
CA GLN A 786 -15.75 21.78 -7.08
C GLN A 786 -16.10 22.68 -5.87
N LYS A 787 -15.13 23.46 -5.38
CA LYS A 787 -15.37 24.47 -4.35
C LYS A 787 -16.30 25.59 -4.85
N SER A 788 -16.08 26.09 -6.07
CA SER A 788 -16.97 27.11 -6.68
C SER A 788 -18.40 26.60 -6.81
N LEU A 789 -18.59 25.39 -7.36
CA LEU A 789 -19.92 24.78 -7.51
C LEU A 789 -20.64 24.62 -6.16
N THR A 790 -19.89 24.25 -5.12
CA THR A 790 -20.45 24.14 -3.76
C THR A 790 -20.90 25.50 -3.23
N GLN A 791 -20.10 26.55 -3.42
CA GLN A 791 -20.42 27.91 -2.99
C GLN A 791 -21.65 28.47 -3.74
N GLU A 792 -21.76 28.21 -5.04
CA GLU A 792 -22.92 28.60 -5.85
C GLU A 792 -24.22 27.91 -5.39
N MET A 793 -24.13 26.62 -5.06
CA MET A 793 -25.25 25.87 -4.51
C MET A 793 -25.68 26.43 -3.15
N GLU A 794 -24.73 26.65 -2.23
CA GLU A 794 -24.99 27.21 -0.90
C GLU A 794 -25.63 28.60 -0.99
N ALA A 795 -25.09 29.49 -1.83
CA ALA A 795 -25.64 30.83 -2.04
C ALA A 795 -27.07 30.79 -2.59
N ARG A 796 -27.36 29.90 -3.54
CA ARG A 796 -28.72 29.72 -4.06
C ARG A 796 -29.69 29.25 -2.99
N LEU A 797 -29.31 28.24 -2.20
CA LEU A 797 -30.14 27.73 -1.11
C LEU A 797 -30.40 28.78 -0.03
N GLN A 798 -29.41 29.64 0.25
CA GLN A 798 -29.58 30.76 1.16
C GLN A 798 -30.59 31.79 0.61
N ASN A 799 -30.47 32.17 -0.66
CA ASN A 799 -31.41 33.09 -1.31
C ASN A 799 -32.84 32.51 -1.35
N ASP A 800 -32.99 31.22 -1.61
CA ASP A 800 -34.30 30.55 -1.61
C ASP A 800 -34.92 30.50 -0.20
N ALA A 801 -34.09 30.34 0.84
CA ALA A 801 -34.54 30.41 2.22
C ALA A 801 -34.98 31.83 2.63
N GLU A 802 -34.25 32.87 2.20
CA GLU A 802 -34.59 34.27 2.44
C GLU A 802 -35.92 34.65 1.77
N LYS A 803 -36.13 34.26 0.50
CA LYS A 803 -37.41 34.48 -0.21
C LYS A 803 -38.61 33.82 0.46
N ARG A 804 -38.42 32.64 1.06
CA ARG A 804 -39.48 31.94 1.82
C ARG A 804 -39.85 32.67 3.11
N LEU A 805 -38.88 33.34 3.74
CA LEU A 805 -39.13 34.15 4.93
C LEU A 805 -39.86 35.46 4.56
N ASP A 806 -39.47 36.09 3.47
CA ASP A 806 -40.09 37.34 3.00
C ASP A 806 -41.50 37.13 2.43
N GLY A 807 -41.77 35.99 1.79
CA GLY A 807 -43.11 35.63 1.29
C GLY A 807 -44.08 35.10 2.36
N ALA A 808 -43.61 34.90 3.59
CA ALA A 808 -44.42 34.48 4.74
C ALA A 808 -44.79 35.64 5.69
N GLN A 809 -44.24 36.84 5.45
CA GLN A 809 -44.67 38.11 6.04
C GLN A 809 -45.75 38.76 5.17
#